data_AF-A0A1Q6Y2P3-F1
#
_entry.id   AF-A0A1Q6Y2P3-F1
#
_cell.length_a   1.000
_cell.length_b   1.000
_cell.length_c   1.000
_cell.angle_alpha   90.00
_cell.angle_beta   90.00
_cell.angle_gamma   90.00
#
_symmetry.space_group_name_H-M   'P 1'
#
loop_
_entity.id
_entity.type
_entity.pdbx_description
1 polymer ?
#
loop_
_entity_poly.entity_id
_entity_poly.type
_entity_poly.pdbx_seq_one_letter_code
_entity_poly.pdbx_strand_id
1 'polypeptide(L)'
;MPQNTHLELISAETERLPEPAREAANVQILRKKAAELACSVTLLSEMQSSPTFRHRCGVLKSKLKPLFAALESSPPESPTSDDFRWLYENSRVLYGELQNTVAALKSQRNLAHVRTEAGKIVPRALALAEGFLEATSYEFSEPEFTLFVETLQQTTILTMRELWVLVSALKLILLEQIAAHAGSIIRDPRESNGVCVYVRNLRNIGQVTWKEVLEPLIAFDRILRQDPADCYSKMDFESRDFYRRKLSNIAAHSSFSEMEVAQEALALAEEARRRSYKNPRIGLRESHIGYYLVDRGADLLYQRIGFKRPLGQEVEASLRRFPDKFFLLGIGILTFTIALAAGSLLYDSHSSVGFVVASILMLLLPVSQSAVQLMNQLITSLLPAEILPKLDLSEAVPDDCITMVAVPSLLLNEKQVHGLVEDLEVRFLGNHDPNIHFALLTDLPDSREPAREDNPLIDLCTDLIRELNERYAGQGMGSFFLFHRHRVYNPRERAWMGWERKRGKLLDFNKLLRGKYDSFPVKVGDLSILTQVRFVITLDADTELPRGTAHRMIGALAHPLNQAVIDPEKNIVVSGYGILQPRVGVSVQSTALSRLAAIYAGETGLDIYTRAVSDAYQDLFGEGIFTGKGIYEVDTVYRVLDRRFPRNALLSHDLIEGAYARAGLVSDIEVIEDYPSHYSAYNRRKHRWLRGDWQIAGWLFPRVTEESGEHAPNPISSISRWKILDNLRRSLVEPATFLLLVLGWLALGGRPLYWTLLTICILFIPAWSQFALNLLRALFKLNPIIAREALDALYTANINLFFTLTFLAHQGLLSLDAVVRALVRRIITHRRLLEWETAAEAELGRGRAPADLYLNWMPALAFGLGLLVLVTRPNALPAALPILLLWGCSKIISAWLNRPPASRSQVSRTEASFLRNSAVHMWRYFAEFSTEEHNWLIPDNIQEQPPAVAARVSPTNLGFLLNARQVACEFGYLTVPEFTEQTLRTLATVSSLRKHRGHLLNWYDTRTLQPLAPLFVSSVDSGNLLASLWTLQQGCLERLRQPILQKCLAEGLLDNLRVLVSLGAFPGDWLSICEREMNTENWLQSLLDLPESTFDRVRAFISNSTDAASGHWFTQEAISRVQAIKETARNYAPWFLPEFAALRNDRFVNLKLMDNLALERVPDFSDKLSNRIDVAIHL
;
A
#
# COMPACT_ATOMS: atom_id res chain seq x y z
N MET A 1 6.49 -3.95 19.15
CA MET A 1 6.12 -2.54 19.30
C MET A 1 5.63 -2.06 17.95
N PRO A 2 4.55 -1.27 17.87
CA PRO A 2 4.28 -0.51 16.67
C PRO A 2 5.38 0.55 16.63
N GLN A 3 6.38 0.35 15.79
CA GLN A 3 7.37 1.38 15.56
C GLN A 3 6.61 2.54 14.92
N ASN A 4 6.55 3.67 15.63
CA ASN A 4 6.09 4.92 15.07
C ASN A 4 6.98 5.20 13.86
N THR A 5 6.37 4.96 12.70
CA THR A 5 6.69 5.46 11.36
C THR A 5 6.72 6.98 11.40
N HIS A 6 7.80 7.53 11.97
CA HIS A 6 8.21 8.87 11.60
C HIS A 6 8.70 8.79 10.16
N LEU A 7 7.90 9.37 9.24
CA LEU A 7 8.28 9.84 7.90
C LEU A 7 9.65 9.31 7.44
N GLU A 8 9.68 8.14 6.80
CA GLU A 8 10.71 7.88 5.80
C GLU A 8 10.43 8.86 4.66
N LEU A 9 10.97 10.08 4.80
CA LEU A 9 11.31 10.86 3.62
C LEU A 9 12.26 9.96 2.83
N ILE A 10 11.77 9.47 1.68
CA ILE A 10 12.57 8.87 0.62
C ILE A 10 13.88 9.65 0.58
N SER A 11 15.00 8.93 0.71
CA SER A 11 16.35 9.49 0.73
C SER A 11 16.47 10.56 -0.35
N ALA A 12 16.46 11.83 0.08
CA ALA A 12 16.95 12.89 -0.77
C ALA A 12 18.42 12.58 -0.96
N GLU A 13 18.83 12.18 -2.18
CA GLU A 13 20.23 12.19 -2.59
C GLU A 13 20.76 13.60 -2.33
N THR A 14 21.34 13.76 -1.14
CA THR A 14 21.77 15.06 -0.65
C THR A 14 23.18 15.24 -1.17
N GLU A 15 23.32 15.75 -2.40
CA GLU A 15 24.64 16.11 -2.92
C GLU A 15 25.18 17.29 -2.10
N ARG A 16 25.95 17.00 -1.04
CA ARG A 16 26.61 18.02 -0.21
C ARG A 16 27.85 18.52 -0.93
N LEU A 17 27.94 19.83 -1.14
CA LEU A 17 29.15 20.48 -1.62
C LEU A 17 30.25 20.39 -0.54
N PRO A 18 31.49 19.97 -0.88
CA PRO A 18 32.57 19.80 0.11
C PRO A 18 33.14 21.14 0.60
N GLU A 19 33.37 21.26 1.92
CA GLU A 19 34.21 22.31 2.53
C GLU A 19 35.66 21.79 2.70
N PRO A 20 36.69 22.43 2.11
CA PRO A 20 38.05 21.90 2.10
C PRO A 20 38.97 22.63 3.11
N ALA A 21 39.23 22.05 4.29
CA ALA A 21 40.43 22.35 5.12
C ALA A 21 40.55 21.54 6.43
N ARG A 22 39.45 21.07 7.03
CA ARG A 22 39.43 20.50 8.40
C ARG A 22 39.79 19.00 8.52
N GLU A 23 39.84 18.25 7.41
CA GLU A 23 39.75 16.78 7.44
C GLU A 23 41.02 16.01 7.89
N ALA A 24 42.23 16.47 7.59
CA ALA A 24 43.43 15.61 7.74
C ALA A 24 43.93 15.41 9.19
N ALA A 25 43.80 16.43 10.06
CA ALA A 25 44.34 16.40 11.42
C ALA A 25 43.45 15.61 12.40
N ASN A 26 42.12 15.63 12.23
CA ASN A 26 41.16 14.91 13.08
C ASN A 26 41.23 13.38 12.88
N VAL A 27 41.52 12.92 11.66
CA VAL A 27 41.55 11.49 11.30
C VAL A 27 42.61 10.68 12.07
N GLN A 28 43.82 11.23 12.26
CA GLN A 28 44.88 10.52 13.00
C GLN A 28 44.59 10.43 14.50
N ILE A 29 44.04 11.50 15.09
CA ILE A 29 43.64 11.53 16.50
C ILE A 29 42.53 10.50 16.74
N LEU A 30 41.54 10.45 15.84
CA LEU A 30 40.42 9.52 15.92
C LEU A 30 40.89 8.05 15.85
N ARG A 31 41.81 7.73 14.94
CA ARG A 31 42.42 6.38 14.85
C ARG A 31 43.17 6.00 16.13
N LYS A 32 43.97 6.91 16.67
CA LYS A 32 44.75 6.67 17.90
C LYS A 32 43.81 6.40 19.08
N LYS A 33 42.77 7.24 19.27
CA LYS A 33 41.77 7.07 20.32
C LYS A 33 40.97 5.77 20.15
N ALA A 34 40.59 5.41 18.92
CA ALA A 34 39.93 4.13 18.65
C ALA A 34 40.82 2.95 19.06
N ALA A 35 42.11 2.96 18.70
CA ALA A 35 43.05 1.90 19.07
C ALA A 35 43.28 1.81 20.59
N GLU A 36 43.44 2.96 21.26
CA GLU A 36 43.56 3.03 22.72
C GLU A 36 42.33 2.45 23.42
N LEU A 37 41.13 2.83 22.96
CA LEU A 37 39.86 2.33 23.50
C LEU A 37 39.69 0.82 23.24
N ALA A 38 40.11 0.33 22.07
CA ALA A 38 40.06 -1.10 21.76
C ALA A 38 40.93 -1.93 22.73
N CYS A 39 42.07 -1.38 23.16
CA CYS A 39 42.99 -2.04 24.07
C CYS A 39 42.61 -1.91 25.56
N SER A 40 41.97 -0.80 25.95
CA SER A 40 41.60 -0.53 27.36
C SER A 40 40.32 -1.26 27.79
N VAL A 41 39.46 -1.63 26.83
CA VAL A 41 38.15 -2.22 27.08
C VAL A 41 38.27 -3.73 27.35
N THR A 42 38.42 -4.10 28.63
CA THR A 42 38.49 -5.52 29.04
C THR A 42 37.10 -6.17 29.01
N LEU A 43 36.92 -7.20 28.19
CA LEU A 43 35.67 -7.93 28.01
C LEU A 43 35.33 -8.77 29.27
N LEU A 44 34.11 -8.65 29.78
CA LEU A 44 33.59 -9.47 30.87
C LEU A 44 32.71 -10.58 30.28
N SER A 45 33.27 -11.75 30.05
CA SER A 45 32.61 -12.89 29.40
C SER A 45 31.42 -13.48 30.20
N GLU A 46 31.41 -13.32 31.53
CA GLU A 46 30.37 -13.89 32.40
C GLU A 46 29.12 -13.00 32.57
N MET A 47 29.18 -11.73 32.17
CA MET A 47 28.07 -10.79 32.33
C MET A 47 27.43 -10.44 30.99
N GLN A 48 26.19 -10.87 30.82
CA GLN A 48 25.41 -10.66 29.59
C GLN A 48 24.25 -9.67 29.76
N SER A 49 24.04 -9.15 30.97
CA SER A 49 23.00 -8.16 31.25
C SER A 49 23.40 -7.21 32.37
N SER A 50 23.05 -5.94 32.25
CA SER A 50 23.18 -4.95 33.33
C SER A 50 21.96 -4.04 33.37
N PRO A 51 21.64 -3.45 34.54
CA PRO A 51 20.57 -2.45 34.65
C PRO A 51 20.96 -1.08 34.06
N THR A 52 22.18 -0.92 33.51
CA THR A 52 22.76 0.38 33.11
C THR A 52 21.85 1.16 32.17
N PHE A 53 21.39 0.57 31.06
CA PHE A 53 20.48 1.25 30.13
C PHE A 53 19.15 1.60 30.79
N ARG A 54 18.55 0.67 31.54
CA ARG A 54 17.27 0.92 32.24
C ARG A 54 17.40 2.08 33.23
N HIS A 55 18.48 2.12 33.99
CA HIS A 55 18.77 3.16 34.97
C HIS A 55 18.99 4.51 34.28
N ARG A 56 19.89 4.59 33.28
CA ARG A 56 20.18 5.82 32.53
C ARG A 56 18.96 6.37 31.82
N CYS A 57 18.20 5.53 31.11
CA CYS A 57 16.93 5.94 30.49
C CYS A 57 15.90 6.44 31.51
N GLY A 58 15.84 5.82 32.70
CA GLY A 58 14.95 6.26 33.80
C GLY A 58 15.33 7.64 34.32
N VAL A 59 16.62 7.87 34.59
CA VAL A 59 17.15 9.17 35.02
C VAL A 59 16.92 10.23 33.94
N LEU A 60 17.24 9.93 32.68
CA LEU A 60 17.04 10.82 31.54
C LEU A 60 15.58 11.25 31.41
N LYS A 61 14.64 10.31 31.49
CA LYS A 61 13.19 10.60 31.43
C LYS A 61 12.75 11.50 32.59
N SER A 62 13.29 11.29 33.80
CA SER A 62 12.98 12.13 34.95
C SER A 62 13.50 13.56 34.82
N LYS A 63 14.62 13.77 34.11
CA LYS A 63 15.22 15.09 33.85
C LYS A 63 14.56 15.83 32.68
N LEU A 64 14.31 15.15 31.55
CA LEU A 64 13.77 15.79 30.35
C LEU A 64 12.25 16.04 30.40
N LYS A 65 11.48 15.24 31.14
CA LYS A 65 10.02 15.45 31.24
C LYS A 65 9.64 16.83 31.83
N PRO A 66 10.19 17.28 32.98
CA PRO A 66 9.90 18.62 33.47
C PRO A 66 10.48 19.71 32.56
N LEU A 67 11.56 19.39 31.83
CA LEU A 67 12.20 20.29 30.87
C LEU A 67 11.26 20.62 29.69
N PHE A 68 10.67 19.59 29.07
CA PHE A 68 9.70 19.79 28.00
C PHE A 68 8.44 20.50 28.49
N ALA A 69 7.96 20.20 29.69
CA ALA A 69 6.85 20.94 30.30
C ALA A 69 7.19 22.42 30.52
N ALA A 70 8.43 22.73 30.94
CA ALA A 70 8.88 24.10 31.11
C ALA A 70 8.94 24.85 29.77
N LEU A 71 9.48 24.23 28.72
CA LEU A 71 9.52 24.78 27.36
C LEU A 71 8.12 25.01 26.78
N GLU A 72 7.12 24.19 27.14
CA GLU A 72 5.72 24.40 26.74
C GLU A 72 5.03 25.54 27.51
N SER A 73 5.50 25.84 28.74
CA SER A 73 4.76 26.70 29.68
C SER A 73 5.09 28.19 29.65
N SER A 74 6.21 28.65 29.07
CA SER A 74 6.54 30.09 28.95
C SER A 74 7.64 30.38 27.93
N PRO A 75 7.42 31.26 26.93
CA PRO A 75 8.49 31.81 26.13
C PRO A 75 9.15 33.01 26.84
N PRO A 76 10.49 33.13 26.82
CA PRO A 76 11.19 34.25 27.44
C PRO A 76 11.15 35.53 26.58
N GLU A 77 11.14 36.69 27.26
CA GLU A 77 11.29 38.01 26.63
C GLU A 77 12.71 38.20 26.04
N SER A 78 12.81 38.76 24.83
CA SER A 78 14.05 38.93 24.07
C SER A 78 15.09 39.80 24.79
N PRO A 79 16.42 39.53 24.64
CA PRO A 79 17.03 38.57 23.71
C PRO A 79 17.27 37.17 24.33
N THR A 80 17.24 36.14 23.48
CA THR A 80 17.55 34.74 23.79
C THR A 80 18.80 34.27 23.04
N SER A 81 19.49 33.24 23.55
CA SER A 81 20.62 32.61 22.87
C SER A 81 20.16 31.68 21.73
N ASP A 82 21.05 31.44 20.75
CA ASP A 82 20.82 30.45 19.69
C ASP A 82 20.58 29.04 20.26
N ASP A 83 21.19 28.71 21.41
CA ASP A 83 21.00 27.44 22.11
C ASP A 83 19.57 27.30 22.67
N PHE A 84 19.01 28.36 23.27
CA PHE A 84 17.61 28.36 23.72
C PHE A 84 16.66 28.17 22.54
N ARG A 85 16.89 28.92 21.45
CA ARG A 85 16.08 28.86 20.23
C ARG A 85 16.06 27.45 19.62
N TRP A 86 17.23 26.85 19.43
CA TRP A 86 17.35 25.49 18.89
C TRP A 86 16.67 24.45 19.79
N LEU A 87 16.84 24.55 21.11
CA LEU A 87 16.19 23.64 22.06
C LEU A 87 14.66 23.76 22.00
N TYR A 88 14.14 24.99 21.93
CA TYR A 88 12.71 25.28 21.90
C TYR A 88 12.07 24.78 20.59
N GLU A 89 12.62 25.16 19.44
CA GLU A 89 12.12 24.79 18.10
C GLU A 89 12.11 23.26 17.87
N ASN A 90 13.04 22.54 18.49
CA ASN A 90 13.18 21.09 18.31
C ASN A 90 12.58 20.27 19.46
N SER A 91 11.90 20.89 20.43
CA SER A 91 11.34 20.23 21.62
C SER A 91 10.49 18.97 21.31
N ARG A 92 9.61 19.04 20.30
CA ARG A 92 8.79 17.89 19.85
C ARG A 92 9.63 16.76 19.25
N VAL A 93 10.63 17.10 18.44
CA VAL A 93 11.56 16.13 17.84
C VAL A 93 12.38 15.44 18.93
N LEU A 94 12.88 16.21 19.89
CA LEU A 94 13.60 15.70 21.06
C LEU A 94 12.75 14.76 21.91
N TYR A 95 11.47 15.10 22.10
CA TYR A 95 10.53 14.22 22.79
C TYR A 95 10.32 12.90 22.04
N GLY A 96 10.15 12.95 20.71
CA GLY A 96 10.06 11.76 19.86
C GLY A 96 11.31 10.89 19.95
N GLU A 97 12.50 11.50 19.82
CA GLU A 97 13.79 10.81 19.93
C GLU A 97 14.02 10.20 21.33
N LEU A 98 13.58 10.86 22.39
CA LEU A 98 13.61 10.30 23.74
C LEU A 98 12.77 9.02 23.82
N GLN A 99 11.52 9.04 23.34
CA GLN A 99 10.66 7.85 23.38
C GLN A 99 11.26 6.71 22.55
N ASN A 100 11.73 7.02 21.34
CA ASN A 100 12.33 6.04 20.42
C ASN A 100 13.59 5.40 21.02
N THR A 101 14.51 6.21 21.56
CA THR A 101 15.76 5.75 22.17
C THR A 101 15.50 4.88 23.41
N VAL A 102 14.60 5.33 24.29
CA VAL A 102 14.24 4.56 25.50
C VAL A 102 13.58 3.23 25.12
N ALA A 103 12.69 3.22 24.12
CA ALA A 103 12.05 1.99 23.65
C ALA A 103 13.08 1.01 23.05
N ALA A 104 14.00 1.49 22.22
CA ALA A 104 15.04 0.69 21.60
C ALA A 104 15.96 0.03 22.63
N LEU A 105 16.45 0.80 23.61
CA LEU A 105 17.39 0.32 24.62
C LEU A 105 16.75 -0.53 25.73
N LYS A 106 15.47 -0.29 26.06
CA LYS A 106 14.75 -1.09 27.08
C LYS A 106 14.63 -2.57 26.71
N SER A 107 14.62 -2.87 25.42
CA SER A 107 14.45 -4.22 24.88
C SER A 107 15.74 -5.03 24.73
N GLN A 108 16.91 -4.42 24.99
CA GLN A 108 18.20 -5.07 24.76
C GLN A 108 18.60 -5.98 25.92
N ARG A 109 19.02 -7.20 25.57
CA ARG A 109 19.56 -8.24 26.48
C ARG A 109 20.72 -8.92 25.76
N ASN A 110 21.58 -9.61 26.50
CA ASN A 110 22.69 -10.39 25.95
C ASN A 110 23.64 -9.54 25.10
N LEU A 111 24.10 -8.42 25.68
CA LEU A 111 25.17 -7.60 25.09
C LEU A 111 26.47 -7.87 25.85
N ALA A 112 27.61 -7.69 25.19
CA ALA A 112 28.89 -7.75 25.86
C ALA A 112 29.05 -6.58 26.83
N HIS A 113 29.65 -6.85 28.00
CA HIS A 113 29.93 -5.84 29.03
C HIS A 113 31.43 -5.66 29.21
N VAL A 114 31.78 -4.45 29.62
CA VAL A 114 33.16 -4.01 29.80
C VAL A 114 33.28 -3.26 31.11
N ARG A 115 34.47 -3.33 31.72
CA ARG A 115 34.80 -2.51 32.89
C ARG A 115 35.50 -1.24 32.41
N THR A 116 34.94 -0.08 32.72
CA THR A 116 35.57 1.21 32.41
C THR A 116 36.75 1.49 33.36
N GLU A 117 37.60 2.45 33.02
CA GLU A 117 38.72 2.89 33.88
C GLU A 117 38.25 3.34 35.27
N ALA A 118 37.04 3.89 35.36
CA ALA A 118 36.39 4.27 36.62
C ALA A 118 35.79 3.08 37.41
N GLY A 119 36.06 1.84 36.99
CA GLY A 119 35.59 0.61 37.65
C GLY A 119 34.11 0.28 37.43
N LYS A 120 33.38 1.04 36.62
CA LYS A 120 31.95 0.82 36.34
C LYS A 120 31.78 -0.26 35.28
N ILE A 121 30.76 -1.10 35.44
CA ILE A 121 30.43 -2.12 34.45
C ILE A 121 29.30 -1.62 33.56
N VAL A 122 29.58 -1.49 32.28
CA VAL A 122 28.65 -0.94 31.28
C VAL A 122 28.61 -1.82 30.03
N PRO A 123 27.52 -1.79 29.25
CA PRO A 123 27.50 -2.42 27.94
C PRO A 123 28.63 -1.86 27.05
N ARG A 124 29.33 -2.72 26.34
CA ARG A 124 30.46 -2.35 25.46
C ARG A 124 30.06 -1.29 24.44
N ALA A 125 28.93 -1.50 23.76
CA ALA A 125 28.38 -0.52 22.81
C ALA A 125 28.19 0.89 23.42
N LEU A 126 27.86 0.98 24.72
CA LEU A 126 27.72 2.28 25.39
C LEU A 126 29.08 2.95 25.61
N ALA A 127 30.07 2.21 26.10
CA ALA A 127 31.43 2.73 26.29
C ALA A 127 32.07 3.17 24.95
N LEU A 128 31.83 2.42 23.87
CA LEU A 128 32.32 2.76 22.54
C LEU A 128 31.65 4.03 21.97
N ALA A 129 30.33 4.17 22.16
CA ALA A 129 29.61 5.37 21.75
C ALA A 129 30.07 6.62 22.54
N GLU A 130 30.35 6.48 23.84
CA GLU A 130 30.94 7.56 24.66
C GLU A 130 32.33 7.93 24.15
N GLY A 131 33.21 6.94 23.94
CA GLY A 131 34.56 7.19 23.43
C GLY A 131 34.58 7.84 22.04
N PHE A 132 33.65 7.48 21.15
CA PHE A 132 33.51 8.14 19.85
C PHE A 132 33.13 9.62 20.00
N LEU A 133 32.04 9.91 20.74
CA LEU A 133 31.58 11.29 20.91
C LEU A 133 32.60 12.15 21.65
N GLU A 134 33.32 11.61 22.63
CA GLU A 134 34.41 12.34 23.30
C GLU A 134 35.61 12.60 22.36
N ALA A 135 35.90 11.68 21.43
CA ALA A 135 36.97 11.86 20.44
C ALA A 135 36.65 12.92 19.39
N THR A 136 35.37 13.08 19.03
CA THR A 136 34.89 14.03 18.02
C THR A 136 34.29 15.31 18.63
N SER A 137 34.46 15.53 19.94
CA SER A 137 33.85 16.67 20.65
C SER A 137 32.33 16.77 20.43
N TYR A 138 31.65 15.62 20.41
CA TYR A 138 30.23 15.41 20.20
C TYR A 138 29.70 15.84 18.81
N GLU A 139 30.59 16.01 17.84
CA GLU A 139 30.24 16.17 16.44
C GLU A 139 30.15 14.80 15.76
N PHE A 140 29.06 14.57 15.03
CA PHE A 140 28.81 13.33 14.31
C PHE A 140 28.98 13.54 12.81
N SER A 141 29.81 12.69 12.21
CA SER A 141 30.02 12.59 10.77
C SER A 141 30.08 11.12 10.37
N GLU A 142 29.41 10.75 9.28
CA GLU A 142 29.34 9.34 8.81
C GLU A 142 30.73 8.76 8.48
N PRO A 143 31.64 9.46 7.76
CA PRO A 143 32.98 8.96 7.50
C PRO A 143 33.82 8.76 8.76
N GLU A 144 33.71 9.69 9.73
CA GLU A 144 34.45 9.60 11.00
C GLU A 144 33.95 8.43 11.85
N PHE A 145 32.62 8.25 11.95
CA PHE A 145 32.02 7.11 12.64
C PHE A 145 32.46 5.78 12.02
N THR A 146 32.40 5.68 10.69
CA THR A 146 32.81 4.49 9.94
C THR A 146 34.28 4.18 10.22
N LEU A 147 35.17 5.16 10.08
CA LEU A 147 36.60 4.98 10.34
C LEU A 147 36.89 4.55 11.79
N PHE A 148 36.19 5.14 12.76
CA PHE A 148 36.37 4.82 14.17
C PHE A 148 35.99 3.36 14.45
N VAL A 149 34.83 2.91 13.94
CA VAL A 149 34.39 1.52 14.11
C VAL A 149 35.31 0.55 13.35
N GLU A 150 35.74 0.87 12.14
CA GLU A 150 36.70 0.04 11.40
C GLU A 150 38.01 -0.14 12.14
N THR A 151 38.53 0.94 12.75
CA THR A 151 39.77 0.89 13.54
C THR A 151 39.58 0.04 14.80
N LEU A 152 38.45 0.18 15.50
CA LEU A 152 38.12 -0.65 16.66
C LEU A 152 38.06 -2.15 16.32
N GLN A 153 37.46 -2.48 15.18
CA GLN A 153 37.27 -3.86 14.74
C GLN A 153 38.57 -4.55 14.28
N GLN A 154 39.68 -3.83 14.15
CA GLN A 154 41.01 -4.43 13.95
C GLN A 154 41.49 -5.21 15.18
N THR A 155 41.11 -4.77 16.38
CA THR A 155 41.49 -5.41 17.65
C THR A 155 40.36 -6.27 18.20
N THR A 156 39.11 -5.78 18.13
CA THR A 156 37.96 -6.45 18.74
C THR A 156 36.74 -6.40 17.84
N ILE A 157 36.26 -7.57 17.42
CA ILE A 157 35.08 -7.69 16.55
C ILE A 157 33.81 -7.38 17.34
N LEU A 158 32.96 -6.51 16.78
CA LEU A 158 31.64 -6.19 17.32
C LEU A 158 30.59 -7.11 16.72
N THR A 159 29.65 -7.57 17.54
CA THR A 159 28.51 -8.33 17.03
C THR A 159 27.58 -7.42 16.24
N MET A 160 26.82 -7.99 15.30
CA MET A 160 25.80 -7.24 14.54
C MET A 160 24.85 -6.49 15.48
N ARG A 161 24.46 -7.12 16.59
CA ARG A 161 23.59 -6.50 17.59
C ARG A 161 24.21 -5.28 18.25
N GLU A 162 25.50 -5.32 18.57
CA GLU A 162 26.19 -4.18 19.17
C GLU A 162 26.30 -2.99 18.21
N LEU A 163 26.53 -3.25 16.91
CA LEU A 163 26.56 -2.21 15.88
C LEU A 163 25.23 -1.44 15.81
N TRP A 164 24.10 -2.13 15.84
CA TRP A 164 22.79 -1.49 15.88
C TRP A 164 22.52 -0.75 17.20
N VAL A 165 23.00 -1.30 18.33
CA VAL A 165 22.84 -0.65 19.63
C VAL A 165 23.71 0.61 19.75
N LEU A 166 24.84 0.71 19.06
CA LEU A 166 25.69 1.92 19.03
C LEU A 166 24.87 3.15 18.63
N VAL A 167 24.04 3.04 17.60
CA VAL A 167 23.18 4.14 17.14
C VAL A 167 22.28 4.66 18.27
N SER A 168 21.63 3.74 18.97
CA SER A 168 20.76 4.11 20.10
C SER A 168 21.55 4.63 21.30
N ALA A 169 22.77 4.14 21.51
CA ALA A 169 23.66 4.60 22.57
C ALA A 169 24.17 6.03 22.28
N LEU A 170 24.54 6.35 21.05
CA LEU A 170 24.91 7.72 20.63
C LEU A 170 23.76 8.70 20.92
N LYS A 171 22.54 8.35 20.51
CA LYS A 171 21.33 9.15 20.80
C LYS A 171 21.11 9.33 22.30
N LEU A 172 21.29 8.27 23.10
CA LEU A 172 21.16 8.34 24.55
C LEU A 172 22.14 9.35 25.16
N ILE A 173 23.42 9.28 24.76
CA ILE A 173 24.47 10.17 25.30
C ILE A 173 24.20 11.62 24.92
N LEU A 174 23.82 11.89 23.66
CA LEU A 174 23.47 13.25 23.22
C LEU A 174 22.25 13.80 23.97
N LEU A 175 21.22 12.98 24.20
CA LEU A 175 20.06 13.37 25.00
C LEU A 175 20.44 13.66 26.47
N GLU A 176 21.39 12.92 27.03
CA GLU A 176 21.90 13.19 28.37
C GLU A 176 22.70 14.49 28.44
N GLN A 177 23.50 14.82 27.42
CA GLN A 177 24.20 16.10 27.32
C GLN A 177 23.21 17.26 27.18
N ILE A 178 22.16 17.10 26.36
CA ILE A 178 21.07 18.07 26.27
C ILE A 178 20.42 18.25 27.65
N ALA A 179 20.07 17.16 28.34
CA ALA A 179 19.45 17.24 29.66
C ALA A 179 20.34 17.89 30.73
N ALA A 180 21.66 17.74 30.64
CA ALA A 180 22.62 18.33 31.56
C ALA A 180 22.73 19.85 31.39
N HIS A 181 22.71 20.34 30.14
CA HIS A 181 22.97 21.74 29.81
C HIS A 181 21.68 22.57 29.62
N ALA A 182 20.58 21.95 29.18
CA ALA A 182 19.32 22.63 28.95
C ALA A 182 18.67 23.18 30.24
N GLY A 183 18.98 22.61 31.40
CA GLY A 183 18.48 23.11 32.69
C GLY A 183 19.07 24.47 33.10
N SER A 184 20.24 24.86 32.60
CA SER A 184 20.79 26.20 32.83
C SER A 184 20.18 27.21 31.84
N ILE A 185 20.03 26.83 30.56
CA ILE A 185 19.39 27.65 29.53
C ILE A 185 17.92 27.98 29.86
N ILE A 186 17.17 27.05 30.46
CA ILE A 186 15.78 27.35 30.87
C ILE A 186 15.74 28.34 32.04
N ARG A 187 16.78 28.34 32.89
CA ARG A 187 16.89 29.31 34.01
C ARG A 187 17.38 30.67 33.54
N ASP A 188 18.31 30.70 32.58
CA ASP A 188 18.76 31.91 31.90
C ASP A 188 18.79 31.71 30.37
N PRO A 189 17.73 32.16 29.66
CA PRO A 189 17.61 32.03 28.21
C PRO A 189 18.68 32.75 27.38
N ARG A 190 19.54 33.57 28.00
CA ARG A 190 20.66 34.27 27.34
C ARG A 190 21.96 33.47 27.37
N GLU A 191 22.04 32.43 28.20
CA GLU A 191 23.22 31.60 28.33
C GLU A 191 23.40 30.74 27.06
N SER A 192 24.65 30.66 26.58
CA SER A 192 25.04 29.72 25.53
C SER A 192 26.08 28.76 26.09
N ASN A 193 25.78 27.47 26.00
CA ASN A 193 26.58 26.38 26.55
C ASN A 193 26.71 25.21 25.56
N GLY A 194 26.41 25.43 24.28
CA GLY A 194 26.63 24.49 23.19
C GLY A 194 25.52 23.45 22.99
N VAL A 195 24.34 23.62 23.59
CA VAL A 195 23.20 22.70 23.40
C VAL A 195 22.78 22.56 21.95
N CYS A 196 22.90 23.62 21.15
CA CYS A 196 22.67 23.59 19.71
C CYS A 196 23.49 22.49 19.02
N VAL A 197 24.76 22.29 19.42
CA VAL A 197 25.63 21.25 18.85
C VAL A 197 25.06 19.86 19.12
N TYR A 198 24.59 19.58 20.34
CA TYR A 198 24.02 18.26 20.67
C TYR A 198 22.68 18.02 19.96
N VAL A 199 21.81 19.03 19.89
CA VAL A 199 20.51 18.93 19.20
C VAL A 199 20.72 18.72 17.70
N ARG A 200 21.65 19.46 17.08
CA ARG A 200 22.01 19.32 15.67
C ARG A 200 22.55 17.92 15.37
N ASN A 201 23.48 17.42 16.18
CA ASN A 201 24.07 16.09 15.97
C ASN A 201 23.07 14.95 16.24
N LEU A 202 22.13 15.13 17.18
CA LEU A 202 21.04 14.17 17.37
C LEU A 202 20.15 14.08 16.12
N ARG A 203 19.87 15.23 15.47
CA ARG A 203 19.15 15.26 14.18
C ARG A 203 19.96 14.64 13.05
N ASN A 204 21.26 14.93 12.95
CA ASN A 204 22.13 14.32 11.95
C ASN A 204 22.10 12.79 12.08
N ILE A 205 22.26 12.25 13.29
CA ILE A 205 22.12 10.81 13.58
C ILE A 205 20.71 10.30 13.25
N GLY A 206 19.66 11.09 13.46
CA GLY A 206 18.30 10.73 13.08
C GLY A 206 18.05 10.69 11.57
N GLN A 207 18.84 11.40 10.78
CA GLN A 207 18.71 11.54 9.32
C GLN A 207 19.59 10.57 8.53
N VAL A 208 20.56 9.92 9.17
CA VAL A 208 21.47 8.95 8.53
C VAL A 208 20.73 7.68 8.12
N THR A 209 20.99 7.21 6.89
CA THR A 209 20.57 5.89 6.42
C THR A 209 21.44 4.81 7.06
N TRP A 210 21.17 4.48 8.33
CA TRP A 210 22.00 3.55 9.12
C TRP A 210 22.18 2.17 8.50
N LYS A 211 21.25 1.74 7.63
CA LYS A 211 21.35 0.49 6.86
C LYS A 211 22.64 0.46 6.03
N GLU A 212 22.92 1.53 5.30
CA GLU A 212 24.06 1.66 4.39
C GLU A 212 25.38 1.85 5.15
N VAL A 213 25.34 2.58 6.27
CA VAL A 213 26.53 2.82 7.10
C VAL A 213 26.95 1.57 7.88
N LEU A 214 26.00 0.81 8.44
CA LEU A 214 26.31 -0.33 9.30
C LEU A 214 26.63 -1.61 8.51
N GLU A 215 26.01 -1.83 7.35
CA GLU A 215 26.26 -3.02 6.51
C GLU A 215 27.75 -3.31 6.27
N PRO A 216 28.58 -2.37 5.76
CA PRO A 216 30.00 -2.62 5.52
C PRO A 216 30.81 -2.83 6.80
N LEU A 217 30.29 -2.39 7.95
CA LEU A 217 30.91 -2.56 9.26
C LEU A 217 30.62 -3.95 9.86
N ILE A 218 29.68 -4.74 9.32
CA ILE A 218 29.41 -6.10 9.81
C ILE A 218 30.56 -7.01 9.36
N ALA A 219 31.41 -7.42 10.30
CA ALA A 219 32.65 -8.13 9.99
C ALA A 219 32.45 -9.44 9.20
N PHE A 220 31.43 -10.23 9.56
CA PHE A 220 31.14 -11.51 8.89
C PHE A 220 30.48 -11.35 7.52
N ASP A 221 29.98 -10.15 7.17
CA ASP A 221 29.42 -9.86 5.84
C ASP A 221 30.47 -10.07 4.74
N ARG A 222 31.73 -9.73 5.03
CA ARG A 222 32.87 -9.98 4.13
C ARG A 222 33.10 -11.47 3.84
N ILE A 223 32.74 -12.36 4.77
CA ILE A 223 32.81 -13.82 4.56
C ILE A 223 31.63 -14.27 3.71
N LEU A 224 30.43 -13.77 3.99
CA LEU A 224 29.24 -14.08 3.19
C LEU A 224 29.39 -13.62 1.73
N ARG A 225 30.11 -12.52 1.48
CA ARG A 225 30.46 -12.06 0.11
C ARG A 225 31.41 -12.99 -0.65
N GLN A 226 32.07 -13.93 0.02
CA GLN A 226 32.89 -14.97 -0.63
C GLN A 226 32.04 -16.15 -1.12
N ASP A 227 30.72 -15.98 -1.17
CA ASP A 227 29.76 -16.93 -1.68
C ASP A 227 30.24 -17.60 -2.98
N PRO A 228 30.45 -18.92 -3.00
CA PRO A 228 30.95 -19.62 -4.18
C PRO A 228 30.02 -19.54 -5.39
N ALA A 229 28.73 -19.25 -5.17
CA ALA A 229 27.74 -18.99 -6.22
C ALA A 229 27.71 -17.53 -6.72
N ASP A 230 28.50 -16.63 -6.12
CA ASP A 230 28.52 -15.18 -6.41
C ASP A 230 27.12 -14.54 -6.42
N CYS A 231 26.26 -15.00 -5.51
CA CYS A 231 24.88 -14.54 -5.40
C CYS A 231 24.71 -13.57 -4.23
N TYR A 232 25.31 -13.84 -3.06
CA TYR A 232 25.13 -13.03 -1.86
C TYR A 232 25.43 -11.53 -2.06
N SER A 233 26.50 -11.21 -2.79
CA SER A 233 26.93 -9.85 -3.10
C SER A 233 25.88 -9.06 -3.91
N LYS A 234 25.14 -9.77 -4.78
CA LYS A 234 24.13 -9.26 -5.72
C LYS A 234 22.70 -9.31 -5.16
N MET A 235 22.52 -9.70 -3.90
CA MET A 235 21.20 -9.72 -3.25
C MET A 235 20.80 -8.32 -2.80
N ASP A 236 19.48 -8.07 -2.74
CA ASP A 236 18.97 -6.84 -2.17
C ASP A 236 19.26 -6.73 -0.67
N PHE A 237 19.15 -5.52 -0.14
CA PHE A 237 19.48 -5.24 1.26
C PHE A 237 18.65 -6.10 2.21
N GLU A 238 17.34 -6.21 1.98
CA GLU A 238 16.41 -6.97 2.82
C GLU A 238 16.77 -8.45 2.87
N SER A 239 17.14 -9.06 1.74
CA SER A 239 17.53 -10.47 1.69
C SER A 239 18.89 -10.71 2.34
N ARG A 240 19.87 -9.80 2.16
CA ARG A 240 21.16 -9.88 2.87
C ARG A 240 20.98 -9.72 4.37
N ASP A 241 20.17 -8.76 4.81
CA ASP A 241 19.87 -8.54 6.22
C ASP A 241 19.12 -9.74 6.83
N PHE A 242 18.22 -10.38 6.08
CA PHE A 242 17.58 -11.63 6.50
C PHE A 242 18.62 -12.72 6.79
N TYR A 243 19.62 -12.90 5.93
CA TYR A 243 20.69 -13.88 6.14
C TYR A 243 21.56 -13.52 7.34
N ARG A 244 21.94 -12.24 7.49
CA ARG A 244 22.72 -11.75 8.63
C ARG A 244 22.01 -11.96 9.96
N ARG A 245 20.71 -11.66 10.02
CA ARG A 245 19.88 -11.91 11.23
C ARG A 245 19.76 -13.40 11.54
N LYS A 246 19.58 -14.26 10.53
CA LYS A 246 19.56 -15.71 10.71
C LYS A 246 20.88 -16.21 11.26
N LEU A 247 22.00 -15.79 10.68
CA LEU A 247 23.34 -16.13 11.14
C LEU A 247 23.61 -15.68 12.58
N SER A 248 23.31 -14.41 12.90
CA SER A 248 23.47 -13.86 14.25
C SER A 248 22.63 -14.64 15.29
N ASN A 249 21.40 -15.02 14.94
CA ASN A 249 20.55 -15.85 15.79
C ASN A 249 21.11 -17.27 15.98
N ILE A 250 21.72 -17.85 14.93
CA ILE A 250 22.39 -19.15 15.01
C ILE A 250 23.58 -19.08 15.96
N ALA A 251 24.44 -18.08 15.79
CA ALA A 251 25.61 -17.85 16.65
C ALA A 251 25.20 -17.67 18.12
N ALA A 252 24.15 -16.88 18.38
CA ALA A 252 23.65 -16.60 19.72
C ALA A 252 23.17 -17.84 20.52
N HIS A 253 22.88 -18.96 19.86
CA HIS A 253 22.51 -20.22 20.52
C HIS A 253 23.48 -21.37 20.17
N SER A 254 24.72 -21.05 19.82
CA SER A 254 25.82 -21.99 19.62
C SER A 254 27.02 -21.61 20.50
N SER A 255 28.03 -22.46 20.56
CA SER A 255 29.33 -22.10 21.17
C SER A 255 30.25 -21.31 20.23
N PHE A 256 29.81 -21.08 18.99
CA PHE A 256 30.58 -20.43 17.93
C PHE A 256 30.20 -18.94 17.84
N SER A 257 31.18 -18.11 17.50
CA SER A 257 30.99 -16.69 17.20
C SER A 257 30.32 -16.47 15.84
N GLU A 258 29.80 -15.26 15.59
CA GLU A 258 29.21 -14.91 14.28
C GLU A 258 30.19 -15.14 13.12
N MET A 259 31.49 -14.87 13.33
CA MET A 259 32.53 -15.10 12.33
C MET A 259 32.73 -16.59 12.03
N GLU A 260 32.81 -17.43 13.06
CA GLU A 260 33.04 -18.86 12.88
C GLU A 260 31.82 -19.54 12.22
N VAL A 261 30.59 -19.14 12.58
CA VAL A 261 29.38 -19.64 11.90
C VAL A 261 29.39 -19.28 10.42
N ALA A 262 29.81 -18.05 10.06
CA ALA A 262 29.94 -17.64 8.67
C ALA A 262 31.00 -18.46 7.91
N GLN A 263 32.14 -18.74 8.55
CA GLN A 263 33.20 -19.59 7.98
C GLN A 263 32.73 -21.02 7.74
N GLU A 264 32.00 -21.62 8.68
CA GLU A 264 31.47 -22.98 8.52
C GLU A 264 30.40 -23.05 7.42
N ALA A 265 29.55 -22.02 7.29
CA ALA A 265 28.59 -21.94 6.19
C ALA A 265 29.29 -21.80 4.83
N LEU A 266 30.35 -20.98 4.74
CA LEU A 266 31.18 -20.86 3.55
C LEU A 266 31.89 -22.18 3.21
N ALA A 267 32.48 -22.86 4.20
CA ALA A 267 33.17 -24.13 4.01
C ALA A 267 32.23 -25.20 3.42
N LEU A 268 31.01 -25.30 3.91
CA LEU A 268 30.00 -26.21 3.36
C LEU A 268 29.63 -25.87 1.91
N ALA A 269 29.49 -24.59 1.58
CA ALA A 269 29.23 -24.12 0.21
C ALA A 269 30.40 -24.40 -0.74
N GLU A 270 31.64 -24.25 -0.28
CA GLU A 270 32.83 -24.60 -1.06
C GLU A 270 32.97 -26.11 -1.27
N GLU A 271 32.66 -26.92 -0.25
CA GLU A 271 32.61 -28.37 -0.35
C GLU A 271 31.57 -28.81 -1.39
N ALA A 272 30.39 -28.17 -1.41
CA ALA A 272 29.38 -28.42 -2.42
C ALA A 272 29.87 -28.06 -3.83
N ARG A 273 30.49 -26.90 -4.02
CA ARG A 273 31.02 -26.48 -5.34
C ARG A 273 32.00 -27.48 -5.94
N ARG A 274 32.75 -28.23 -5.12
CA ARG A 274 33.71 -29.25 -5.58
C ARG A 274 33.05 -30.58 -5.99
N ARG A 275 31.77 -30.79 -5.64
CA ARG A 275 31.04 -32.01 -6.00
C ARG A 275 30.54 -31.95 -7.44
N SER A 276 30.46 -33.12 -8.08
CA SER A 276 29.85 -33.25 -9.41
C SER A 276 28.36 -33.49 -9.28
N TYR A 277 27.55 -32.65 -9.93
CA TYR A 277 26.09 -32.75 -9.95
C TYR A 277 25.58 -33.10 -11.34
N LYS A 278 24.58 -33.99 -11.42
CA LYS A 278 23.87 -34.27 -12.68
C LYS A 278 23.04 -33.08 -13.16
N ASN A 279 22.49 -32.30 -12.23
CA ASN A 279 21.70 -31.11 -12.54
C ASN A 279 22.46 -29.86 -12.06
N PRO A 280 22.82 -28.93 -12.97
CA PRO A 280 23.59 -27.74 -12.62
C PRO A 280 22.85 -26.83 -11.64
N ARG A 281 21.51 -26.79 -11.65
CA ARG A 281 20.72 -26.00 -10.70
C ARG A 281 20.86 -26.47 -9.26
N ILE A 282 21.00 -27.79 -9.06
CA ILE A 282 21.24 -28.35 -7.72
C ILE A 282 22.65 -27.95 -7.25
N GLY A 283 23.64 -28.07 -8.13
CA GLY A 283 25.01 -27.63 -7.84
C GLY A 283 25.08 -26.14 -7.48
N LEU A 284 24.43 -25.27 -8.26
CA LEU A 284 24.37 -23.84 -7.98
C LEU A 284 23.64 -23.54 -6.65
N ARG A 285 22.52 -24.21 -6.37
CA ARG A 285 21.77 -24.06 -5.12
C ARG A 285 22.63 -24.46 -3.91
N GLU A 286 23.26 -25.63 -3.93
CA GLU A 286 24.09 -26.12 -2.81
C GLU A 286 25.41 -25.36 -2.68
N SER A 287 25.94 -24.79 -3.76
CA SER A 287 27.15 -23.95 -3.72
C SER A 287 26.89 -22.54 -3.18
N HIS A 288 25.63 -22.18 -2.94
CA HIS A 288 25.26 -20.88 -2.40
C HIS A 288 25.20 -20.91 -0.87
N ILE A 289 25.86 -19.96 -0.20
CA ILE A 289 25.91 -19.90 1.28
C ILE A 289 24.51 -19.86 1.92
N GLY A 290 23.56 -19.18 1.28
CA GLY A 290 22.17 -19.10 1.77
C GLY A 290 21.51 -20.46 1.97
N TYR A 291 21.90 -21.49 1.20
CA TYR A 291 21.37 -22.84 1.35
C TYR A 291 21.61 -23.42 2.75
N TYR A 292 22.74 -23.07 3.37
CA TYR A 292 23.11 -23.51 4.72
C TYR A 292 22.61 -22.59 5.83
N LEU A 293 22.11 -21.40 5.51
CA LEU A 293 21.58 -20.45 6.49
C LEU A 293 20.05 -20.49 6.58
N VAL A 294 19.37 -20.67 5.44
CA VAL A 294 17.91 -20.50 5.36
C VAL A 294 17.14 -21.69 4.77
N ASP A 295 17.81 -22.57 4.01
CA ASP A 295 17.18 -23.71 3.34
C ASP A 295 17.59 -25.05 4.01
N ARG A 296 17.34 -26.18 3.36
CA ARG A 296 17.57 -27.55 3.88
C ARG A 296 19.02 -27.82 4.32
N GLY A 297 19.99 -27.06 3.83
CA GLY A 297 21.39 -27.16 4.27
C GLY A 297 21.60 -26.72 5.72
N ALA A 298 20.66 -25.97 6.31
CA ALA A 298 20.76 -25.46 7.68
C ALA A 298 20.89 -26.58 8.73
N ASP A 299 20.23 -27.72 8.53
CA ASP A 299 20.37 -28.87 9.44
C ASP A 299 21.81 -29.39 9.51
N LEU A 300 22.55 -29.35 8.39
CA LEU A 300 23.96 -29.75 8.35
C LEU A 300 24.85 -28.75 9.09
N LEU A 301 24.61 -27.45 8.89
CA LEU A 301 25.31 -26.40 9.62
C LEU A 301 25.07 -26.53 11.14
N TYR A 302 23.82 -26.75 11.55
CA TYR A 302 23.45 -26.93 12.96
C TYR A 302 24.15 -28.10 13.62
N GLN A 303 24.31 -29.22 12.91
CA GLN A 303 25.06 -30.38 13.41
C GLN A 303 26.54 -30.06 13.60
N ARG A 304 27.14 -29.31 12.67
CA ARG A 304 28.58 -28.98 12.68
C ARG A 304 28.97 -28.02 13.81
N ILE A 305 28.11 -27.04 14.11
CA ILE A 305 28.37 -26.02 15.16
C ILE A 305 27.74 -26.33 16.53
N GLY A 306 27.02 -27.45 16.65
CA GLY A 306 26.34 -27.84 17.89
C GLY A 306 25.22 -26.87 18.32
N PHE A 307 24.42 -26.39 17.36
CA PHE A 307 23.35 -25.42 17.60
C PHE A 307 22.26 -25.97 18.53
N LYS A 308 21.97 -25.24 19.62
CA LYS A 308 20.90 -25.59 20.57
C LYS A 308 19.64 -24.81 20.23
N ARG A 309 18.66 -25.49 19.64
CA ARG A 309 17.38 -24.87 19.27
C ARG A 309 16.65 -24.37 20.52
N PRO A 310 16.25 -23.08 20.60
CA PRO A 310 15.33 -22.63 21.63
C PRO A 310 13.95 -23.27 21.41
N LEU A 311 13.18 -23.45 22.50
CA LEU A 311 11.89 -24.17 22.49
C LEU A 311 10.93 -23.70 21.38
N GLY A 312 10.85 -22.39 21.13
CA GLY A 312 10.01 -21.84 20.07
C GLY A 312 10.41 -22.32 18.67
N GLN A 313 11.71 -22.32 18.37
CA GLN A 313 12.24 -22.79 17.08
C GLN A 313 12.15 -24.32 16.95
N GLU A 314 12.19 -25.05 18.06
CA GLU A 314 11.96 -26.50 18.06
C GLU A 314 10.51 -26.84 17.70
N VAL A 315 9.55 -26.08 18.23
CA VAL A 315 8.13 -26.17 17.82
C VAL A 315 7.99 -25.85 16.32
N GLU A 316 8.54 -24.73 15.85
CA GLU A 316 8.50 -24.36 14.42
C GLU A 316 9.10 -25.47 13.52
N ALA A 317 10.27 -26.01 13.90
CA ALA A 317 10.92 -27.07 13.15
C ALA A 317 10.10 -28.38 13.16
N SER A 318 9.48 -28.73 14.29
CA SER A 318 8.61 -29.91 14.40
C SER A 318 7.37 -29.79 13.51
N LEU A 319 6.75 -28.60 13.50
CA LEU A 319 5.61 -28.29 12.61
C LEU A 319 5.99 -28.47 11.13
N ARG A 320 7.13 -27.90 10.72
CA ARG A 320 7.63 -28.00 9.33
C ARG A 320 8.13 -29.40 8.95
N ARG A 321 8.53 -30.23 9.92
CA ARG A 321 8.96 -31.62 9.68
C ARG A 321 7.79 -32.56 9.37
N PHE A 322 6.63 -32.31 9.98
CA PHE A 322 5.42 -33.11 9.76
C PHE A 322 4.20 -32.24 9.39
N PRO A 323 4.27 -31.47 8.30
CA PRO A 323 3.30 -30.43 8.01
C PRO A 323 1.91 -31.02 7.69
N ASP A 324 1.86 -32.12 6.93
CA ASP A 324 0.63 -32.86 6.64
C ASP A 324 -0.06 -33.36 7.92
N LYS A 325 0.71 -33.92 8.86
CA LYS A 325 0.16 -34.46 10.10
C LYS A 325 -0.38 -33.36 10.99
N PHE A 326 0.32 -32.24 11.12
CA PHE A 326 -0.17 -31.15 11.96
C PHE A 326 -1.41 -30.50 11.33
N PHE A 327 -1.34 -30.16 10.05
CA PHE A 327 -2.39 -29.39 9.40
C PHE A 327 -3.64 -30.22 9.13
N LEU A 328 -3.53 -31.33 8.39
CA LEU A 328 -4.69 -32.11 7.95
C LEU A 328 -5.34 -32.88 9.12
N LEU A 329 -4.55 -33.48 10.01
CA LEU A 329 -5.09 -34.14 11.20
C LEU A 329 -5.69 -33.11 12.16
N GLY A 330 -5.04 -31.95 12.32
CA GLY A 330 -5.55 -30.85 13.15
C GLY A 330 -6.93 -30.38 12.67
N ILE A 331 -7.10 -30.18 11.37
CA ILE A 331 -8.40 -29.87 10.76
C ILE A 331 -9.42 -30.98 11.05
N GLY A 332 -9.04 -32.25 10.88
CA GLY A 332 -9.91 -33.39 11.16
C GLY A 332 -10.37 -33.47 12.62
N ILE A 333 -9.42 -33.37 13.56
CA ILE A 333 -9.68 -33.38 15.00
C ILE A 333 -10.59 -32.21 15.39
N LEU A 334 -10.29 -31.01 14.92
CA LEU A 334 -11.05 -29.81 15.25
C LEU A 334 -12.46 -29.89 14.67
N THR A 335 -12.60 -30.39 13.44
CA THR A 335 -13.90 -30.62 12.80
C THR A 335 -14.74 -31.60 13.63
N PHE A 336 -14.15 -32.74 14.02
CA PHE A 336 -14.84 -33.73 14.82
C PHE A 336 -15.20 -33.21 16.22
N THR A 337 -14.31 -32.46 16.85
CA THR A 337 -14.52 -31.89 18.19
C THR A 337 -15.66 -30.89 18.19
N ILE A 338 -15.69 -29.95 17.24
CA ILE A 338 -16.77 -28.98 17.12
C ILE A 338 -18.09 -29.68 16.74
N ALA A 339 -18.06 -30.68 15.85
CA ALA A 339 -19.24 -31.44 15.46
C ALA A 339 -19.82 -32.25 16.64
N LEU A 340 -18.97 -32.86 17.47
CA LEU A 340 -19.38 -33.59 18.66
C LEU A 340 -19.97 -32.66 19.73
N ALA A 341 -19.31 -31.51 19.99
CA ALA A 341 -19.82 -30.49 20.90
C ALA A 341 -21.19 -29.97 20.44
N ALA A 342 -21.33 -29.66 19.14
CA ALA A 342 -22.58 -29.27 18.52
C ALA A 342 -23.67 -30.36 18.68
N GLY A 343 -23.34 -31.61 18.38
CA GLY A 343 -24.25 -32.75 18.51
C GLY A 343 -24.75 -32.95 19.95
N SER A 344 -23.88 -32.79 20.94
CA SER A 344 -24.23 -32.91 22.37
C SER A 344 -25.22 -31.85 22.86
N LEU A 345 -25.24 -30.66 22.23
CA LEU A 345 -26.15 -29.57 22.57
C LEU A 345 -27.54 -29.76 21.93
N LEU A 346 -27.59 -30.47 20.80
CA LEU A 346 -28.79 -30.62 19.98
C LEU A 346 -29.66 -31.82 20.38
N TYR A 347 -29.05 -32.85 20.98
CA TYR A 347 -29.69 -34.14 21.21
C TYR A 347 -29.52 -34.63 22.65
N ASP A 348 -30.64 -35.05 23.26
CA ASP A 348 -30.65 -35.75 24.55
C ASP A 348 -30.38 -37.26 24.36
N SER A 349 -30.01 -37.95 25.44
CA SER A 349 -29.67 -39.39 25.48
C SER A 349 -30.75 -40.35 24.95
N HIS A 350 -31.97 -39.87 24.68
CA HIS A 350 -33.10 -40.64 24.18
C HIS A 350 -33.38 -40.44 22.67
N SER A 351 -32.52 -39.70 21.96
CA SER A 351 -32.71 -39.39 20.54
C SER A 351 -32.37 -40.58 19.64
N SER A 352 -33.14 -40.79 18.57
CA SER A 352 -32.86 -41.86 17.61
C SER A 352 -31.50 -41.67 16.94
N VAL A 353 -30.68 -42.73 16.98
CA VAL A 353 -29.31 -42.76 16.43
C VAL A 353 -29.27 -42.33 14.97
N GLY A 354 -30.30 -42.66 14.18
CA GLY A 354 -30.38 -42.27 12.77
C GLY A 354 -30.44 -40.75 12.56
N PHE A 355 -31.21 -40.03 13.39
CA PHE A 355 -31.29 -38.56 13.31
C PHE A 355 -30.01 -37.88 13.79
N VAL A 356 -29.34 -38.46 14.79
CA VAL A 356 -28.04 -37.99 15.29
C VAL A 356 -26.96 -38.14 14.20
N VAL A 357 -26.88 -39.29 13.54
CA VAL A 357 -25.93 -39.52 12.44
C VAL A 357 -26.20 -38.59 11.26
N ALA A 358 -27.46 -38.45 10.83
CA ALA A 358 -27.83 -37.54 9.74
C ALA A 358 -27.45 -36.08 10.06
N SER A 359 -27.60 -35.67 11.32
CA SER A 359 -27.25 -34.34 11.79
C SER A 359 -25.75 -34.07 11.79
N ILE A 360 -24.96 -35.03 12.27
CA ILE A 360 -23.50 -34.92 12.28
C ILE A 360 -22.97 -34.83 10.84
N LEU A 361 -23.53 -35.61 9.92
CA LEU A 361 -23.16 -35.54 8.49
C LEU A 361 -23.44 -34.16 7.89
N MET A 362 -24.57 -33.52 8.22
CA MET A 362 -24.91 -32.18 7.75
C MET A 362 -24.06 -31.07 8.39
N LEU A 363 -23.65 -31.26 9.64
CA LEU A 363 -22.77 -30.32 10.36
C LEU A 363 -21.32 -30.38 9.87
N LEU A 364 -20.88 -31.51 9.30
CA LEU A 364 -19.48 -31.73 8.94
C LEU A 364 -18.92 -30.65 8.00
N LEU A 365 -19.70 -30.22 6.99
CA LEU A 365 -19.25 -29.19 6.04
C LEU A 365 -19.16 -27.78 6.68
N PRO A 366 -20.21 -27.22 7.31
CA PRO A 366 -20.11 -25.94 8.00
C PRO A 366 -19.04 -25.92 9.09
N VAL A 367 -18.95 -26.98 9.89
CA VAL A 367 -17.96 -27.08 10.96
C VAL A 367 -16.54 -27.19 10.42
N SER A 368 -16.32 -27.91 9.32
CA SER A 368 -15.00 -27.99 8.69
C SER A 368 -14.50 -26.63 8.22
N GLN A 369 -15.39 -25.71 7.83
CA GLN A 369 -15.02 -24.35 7.45
C GLN A 369 -14.38 -23.60 8.62
N SER A 370 -15.02 -23.65 9.80
CA SER A 370 -14.49 -23.04 11.01
C SER A 370 -13.17 -23.70 11.43
N ALA A 371 -13.07 -25.03 11.30
CA ALA A 371 -11.85 -25.76 11.62
C ALA A 371 -10.66 -25.35 10.73
N VAL A 372 -10.86 -25.24 9.41
CA VAL A 372 -9.82 -24.79 8.47
C VAL A 372 -9.38 -23.36 8.78
N GLN A 373 -10.34 -22.45 9.03
CA GLN A 373 -10.01 -21.05 9.37
C GLN A 373 -9.23 -20.95 10.69
N LEU A 374 -9.63 -21.68 11.72
CA LEU A 374 -8.91 -21.73 12.99
C LEU A 374 -7.49 -22.29 12.83
N MET A 375 -7.32 -23.34 12.03
CA MET A 375 -6.00 -23.91 11.76
C MET A 375 -5.10 -22.95 10.97
N ASN A 376 -5.66 -22.23 9.99
CA ASN A 376 -4.92 -21.18 9.28
C ASN A 376 -4.50 -20.05 10.25
N GLN A 377 -5.41 -19.56 11.10
CA GLN A 377 -5.10 -18.55 12.13
C GLN A 377 -4.03 -19.04 13.11
N LEU A 378 -4.09 -20.32 13.49
CA LEU A 378 -3.09 -20.92 14.37
C LEU A 378 -1.71 -20.94 13.69
N ILE A 379 -1.63 -21.37 12.43
CA ILE A 379 -0.36 -21.41 11.69
C ILE A 379 0.22 -20.00 11.54
N THR A 380 -0.56 -19.03 11.08
CA THR A 380 -0.10 -17.63 10.89
C THR A 380 0.19 -16.92 12.22
N SER A 381 -0.20 -17.51 13.36
CA SER A 381 0.18 -17.06 14.70
C SER A 381 1.47 -17.68 15.22
N LEU A 382 1.77 -18.92 14.81
CA LEU A 382 2.89 -19.72 15.30
C LEU A 382 4.13 -19.60 14.42
N LEU A 383 3.95 -19.42 13.12
CA LEU A 383 5.04 -19.30 12.16
C LEU A 383 5.22 -17.84 11.71
N PRO A 384 6.46 -17.37 11.56
CA PRO A 384 6.73 -16.09 10.92
C PRO A 384 6.46 -16.18 9.41
N ALA A 385 6.09 -15.04 8.81
CA ALA A 385 5.94 -14.92 7.36
C ALA A 385 7.28 -15.18 6.66
N GLU A 386 7.26 -16.06 5.66
CA GLU A 386 8.45 -16.45 4.90
C GLU A 386 8.70 -15.48 3.74
N ILE A 387 9.87 -14.84 3.74
CA ILE A 387 10.33 -13.97 2.66
C ILE A 387 11.26 -14.76 1.75
N LEU A 388 10.98 -14.74 0.45
CA LEU A 388 11.85 -15.37 -0.54
C LEU A 388 13.04 -14.44 -0.84
N PRO A 389 14.29 -14.92 -0.71
CA PRO A 389 15.49 -14.14 -1.04
C PRO A 389 15.50 -13.74 -2.50
N LYS A 390 16.01 -12.55 -2.81
CA LYS A 390 16.02 -11.98 -4.17
C LYS A 390 17.32 -11.25 -4.48
N LEU A 391 17.65 -11.23 -5.76
CA LEU A 391 18.71 -10.39 -6.32
C LEU A 391 18.26 -8.93 -6.38
N ASP A 392 19.20 -8.00 -6.20
CA ASP A 392 19.01 -6.58 -6.42
C ASP A 392 19.16 -6.28 -7.91
N LEU A 393 18.03 -6.05 -8.56
CA LEU A 393 17.96 -5.65 -9.97
C LEU A 393 17.37 -4.24 -10.08
N SER A 394 17.51 -3.39 -9.05
CA SER A 394 16.92 -2.05 -9.05
C SER A 394 17.53 -1.11 -10.10
N GLU A 395 18.81 -1.30 -10.45
CA GLU A 395 19.50 -0.51 -11.47
C GLU A 395 19.30 -1.05 -12.89
N ALA A 396 19.45 -2.36 -13.10
CA ALA A 396 19.31 -2.99 -14.41
C ALA A 396 19.02 -4.51 -14.30
N VAL A 397 18.25 -5.04 -15.26
CA VAL A 397 18.07 -6.48 -15.45
C VAL A 397 19.17 -7.05 -16.36
N PRO A 398 19.85 -8.15 -15.97
CA PRO A 398 20.88 -8.78 -16.80
C PRO A 398 20.34 -9.41 -18.09
N ASP A 399 21.21 -9.54 -19.10
CA ASP A 399 20.87 -10.09 -20.43
C ASP A 399 20.43 -11.57 -20.38
N ASP A 400 20.78 -12.31 -19.32
CA ASP A 400 20.32 -13.70 -19.11
C ASP A 400 18.94 -13.78 -18.42
N CYS A 401 18.31 -12.64 -18.14
CA CYS A 401 17.05 -12.50 -17.42
C CYS A 401 15.99 -11.73 -18.22
N ILE A 402 16.12 -11.66 -19.55
CA ILE A 402 15.14 -11.01 -20.44
C ILE A 402 13.73 -11.48 -20.10
N THR A 403 12.86 -10.51 -19.83
CA THR A 403 11.53 -10.73 -19.29
C THR A 403 10.47 -10.07 -20.17
N MET A 404 9.39 -10.81 -20.43
CA MET A 404 8.22 -10.28 -21.11
C MET A 404 7.04 -10.13 -20.14
N VAL A 405 6.51 -8.92 -19.99
CA VAL A 405 5.23 -8.66 -19.33
C VAL A 405 4.12 -8.90 -20.32
N ALA A 406 3.38 -10.01 -20.15
CA ALA A 406 2.31 -10.41 -21.04
C ALA A 406 0.93 -10.13 -20.41
N VAL A 407 0.09 -9.39 -21.13
CA VAL A 407 -1.28 -9.05 -20.73
C VAL A 407 -2.29 -9.72 -21.69
N PRO A 408 -2.91 -10.84 -21.28
CA PRO A 408 -3.97 -11.51 -22.04
C PRO A 408 -5.26 -10.69 -22.08
N SER A 409 -5.64 -10.21 -23.27
CA SER A 409 -6.80 -9.32 -23.45
C SER A 409 -7.75 -9.78 -24.56
N LEU A 410 -9.01 -9.34 -24.48
CA LEU A 410 -9.97 -9.38 -25.60
C LEU A 410 -10.14 -7.98 -26.17
N LEU A 411 -10.18 -7.86 -27.50
CA LEU A 411 -10.48 -6.60 -28.19
C LEU A 411 -12.00 -6.47 -28.37
N LEU A 412 -12.64 -5.65 -27.54
CA LEU A 412 -14.10 -5.52 -27.49
C LEU A 412 -14.61 -4.33 -28.30
N ASN A 413 -13.99 -3.16 -28.12
CA ASN A 413 -14.36 -1.91 -28.77
C ASN A 413 -13.20 -0.92 -28.74
N GLU A 414 -13.25 0.10 -29.60
CA GLU A 414 -12.21 1.13 -29.77
C GLU A 414 -11.79 1.80 -28.45
N LYS A 415 -12.74 2.28 -27.63
CA LYS A 415 -12.44 2.91 -26.34
C LYS A 415 -11.64 1.98 -25.42
N GLN A 416 -12.02 0.70 -25.38
CA GLN A 416 -11.32 -0.29 -24.56
C GLN A 416 -9.93 -0.62 -25.13
N VAL A 417 -9.74 -0.59 -26.46
CA VAL A 417 -8.41 -0.77 -27.06
C VAL A 417 -7.47 0.37 -26.70
N HIS A 418 -7.93 1.63 -26.75
CA HIS A 418 -7.14 2.77 -26.29
C HIS A 418 -6.73 2.62 -24.82
N GLY A 419 -7.70 2.33 -23.93
CA GLY A 419 -7.39 2.11 -22.52
C GLY A 419 -6.39 0.97 -22.28
N LEU A 420 -6.52 -0.16 -23.01
CA LEU A 420 -5.57 -1.28 -22.90
C LEU A 420 -4.13 -0.88 -23.27
N VAL A 421 -3.94 -0.01 -24.27
CA VAL A 421 -2.61 0.46 -24.69
C VAL A 421 -2.08 1.54 -23.75
N GLU A 422 -2.93 2.45 -23.28
CA GLU A 422 -2.58 3.43 -22.24
C GLU A 422 -2.12 2.73 -20.95
N ASP A 423 -2.88 1.73 -20.48
CA ASP A 423 -2.52 0.97 -19.29
C ASP A 423 -1.21 0.17 -19.51
N LEU A 424 -0.91 -0.25 -20.75
CA LEU A 424 0.36 -0.91 -21.08
C LEU A 424 1.52 0.08 -20.99
N GLU A 425 1.36 1.30 -21.48
CA GLU A 425 2.33 2.40 -21.39
C GLU A 425 2.60 2.78 -19.92
N VAL A 426 1.55 2.86 -19.09
CA VAL A 426 1.70 3.12 -17.64
C VAL A 426 2.55 2.04 -16.95
N ARG A 427 2.28 0.76 -17.26
CA ARG A 427 3.08 -0.37 -16.71
C ARG A 427 4.53 -0.31 -17.17
N PHE A 428 4.77 0.07 -18.42
CA PHE A 428 6.09 0.28 -19.00
C PHE A 428 6.84 1.41 -18.28
N LEU A 429 6.23 2.59 -18.13
CA LEU A 429 6.88 3.74 -17.49
C LEU A 429 7.30 3.44 -16.04
N GLY A 430 6.51 2.64 -15.31
CA GLY A 430 6.85 2.20 -13.96
C GLY A 430 7.97 1.15 -13.88
N ASN A 431 8.25 0.41 -14.95
CA ASN A 431 9.16 -0.76 -14.93
C ASN A 431 10.03 -0.86 -16.19
N HIS A 432 10.46 0.28 -16.72
CA HIS A 432 11.28 0.33 -17.93
C HIS A 432 12.70 -0.16 -17.65
N ASP A 433 13.21 -1.01 -18.55
CA ASP A 433 14.57 -1.55 -18.56
C ASP A 433 14.84 -2.13 -19.97
N PRO A 434 16.08 -2.10 -20.50
CA PRO A 434 16.40 -2.69 -21.81
C PRO A 434 15.92 -4.14 -22.01
N ASN A 435 15.89 -4.92 -20.92
CA ASN A 435 15.59 -6.35 -20.89
C ASN A 435 14.19 -6.66 -20.34
N ILE A 436 13.34 -5.64 -20.11
CA ILE A 436 11.91 -5.81 -19.74
C ILE A 436 11.02 -5.29 -20.87
N HIS A 437 10.31 -6.21 -21.53
CA HIS A 437 9.45 -5.90 -22.67
C HIS A 437 7.97 -6.09 -22.32
N PHE A 438 7.06 -5.45 -23.07
CA PHE A 438 5.63 -5.43 -22.76
C PHE A 438 4.80 -5.91 -23.94
N ALA A 439 3.90 -6.87 -23.72
CA ALA A 439 3.15 -7.53 -24.78
C ALA A 439 1.65 -7.63 -24.49
N LEU A 440 0.83 -7.22 -25.47
CA LEU A 440 -0.59 -7.56 -25.51
C LEU A 440 -0.78 -8.90 -26.23
N LEU A 441 -1.34 -9.88 -25.52
CA LEU A 441 -1.75 -11.16 -26.10
C LEU A 441 -3.27 -11.11 -26.36
N THR A 442 -3.69 -10.91 -27.62
CA THR A 442 -5.06 -10.52 -27.93
C THR A 442 -5.85 -11.61 -28.66
N ASP A 443 -7.15 -11.71 -28.32
CA ASP A 443 -8.14 -12.41 -29.15
C ASP A 443 -9.32 -11.47 -29.43
N LEU A 444 -10.13 -11.80 -30.43
CA LEU A 444 -11.46 -11.22 -30.59
C LEU A 444 -12.51 -12.08 -29.83
N PRO A 445 -13.69 -11.51 -29.46
CA PRO A 445 -14.77 -12.22 -28.77
C PRO A 445 -15.24 -13.51 -29.46
N ASP A 446 -15.88 -14.43 -28.75
CA ASP A 446 -16.38 -15.67 -29.37
C ASP A 446 -17.44 -15.38 -30.46
N SER A 447 -17.38 -16.09 -31.59
CA SER A 447 -18.32 -15.93 -32.71
C SER A 447 -18.88 -17.27 -33.19
N ARG A 448 -20.09 -17.27 -33.76
CA ARG A 448 -20.63 -18.44 -34.48
C ARG A 448 -20.09 -18.57 -35.90
N GLU A 449 -19.58 -17.47 -36.43
CA GLU A 449 -19.02 -17.36 -37.77
C GLU A 449 -17.50 -17.27 -37.70
N PRO A 450 -16.78 -17.80 -38.71
CA PRO A 450 -15.34 -17.63 -38.81
C PRO A 450 -15.01 -16.13 -38.84
N ALA A 451 -13.96 -15.73 -38.11
CA ALA A 451 -13.49 -14.35 -38.16
C ALA A 451 -12.87 -14.07 -39.53
N ARG A 452 -13.08 -12.86 -40.05
CA ARG A 452 -12.14 -12.26 -41.01
C ARG A 452 -10.92 -11.77 -40.23
N GLU A 453 -9.72 -11.99 -40.76
CA GLU A 453 -8.47 -11.55 -40.13
C GLU A 453 -8.29 -10.03 -40.25
N ASP A 454 -8.93 -9.45 -41.26
CA ASP A 454 -9.17 -8.03 -41.51
C ASP A 454 -10.24 -7.49 -40.54
N ASN A 455 -9.81 -7.05 -39.36
CA ASN A 455 -10.65 -6.44 -38.33
C ASN A 455 -10.08 -5.07 -37.89
N PRO A 456 -10.89 -4.00 -37.90
CA PRO A 456 -10.43 -2.65 -37.58
C PRO A 456 -9.87 -2.50 -36.16
N LEU A 457 -10.29 -3.34 -35.21
CA LEU A 457 -9.75 -3.31 -33.85
C LEU A 457 -8.33 -3.89 -33.78
N ILE A 458 -8.00 -4.86 -34.65
CA ILE A 458 -6.66 -5.43 -34.74
C ILE A 458 -5.73 -4.38 -35.37
N ASP A 459 -6.18 -3.73 -36.45
CA ASP A 459 -5.42 -2.68 -37.13
C ASP A 459 -5.16 -1.49 -36.19
N LEU A 460 -6.21 -1.01 -35.49
CA LEU A 460 -6.08 0.03 -34.47
C LEU A 460 -5.05 -0.33 -33.39
N CYS A 461 -5.14 -1.54 -32.83
CA CYS A 461 -4.20 -1.98 -31.80
C CYS A 461 -2.76 -2.10 -32.36
N THR A 462 -2.62 -2.51 -33.61
CA THR A 462 -1.33 -2.59 -34.31
C THR A 462 -0.70 -1.21 -34.44
N ASP A 463 -1.47 -0.22 -34.90
CA ASP A 463 -0.98 1.14 -35.11
C ASP A 463 -0.62 1.83 -33.79
N LEU A 464 -1.44 1.66 -32.74
CA LEU A 464 -1.13 2.19 -31.41
C LEU A 464 0.17 1.60 -30.81
N ILE A 465 0.42 0.30 -31.00
CA ILE A 465 1.66 -0.34 -30.52
C ILE A 465 2.88 0.10 -31.35
N ARG A 466 2.71 0.39 -32.65
CA ARG A 466 3.78 0.99 -33.46
C ARG A 466 4.10 2.40 -32.98
N GLU A 467 3.08 3.22 -32.72
CA GLU A 467 3.26 4.58 -32.21
C GLU A 467 4.04 4.59 -30.88
N LEU A 468 3.73 3.66 -29.96
CA LEU A 468 4.50 3.52 -28.72
C LEU A 468 5.97 3.15 -28.99
N ASN A 469 6.22 2.18 -29.87
CA ASN A 469 7.59 1.81 -30.22
C ASN A 469 8.37 2.96 -30.89
N GLU A 470 7.71 3.76 -31.73
CA GLU A 470 8.31 4.96 -32.35
C GLU A 470 8.61 6.05 -31.31
N ARG A 471 7.67 6.29 -30.38
CA ARG A 471 7.79 7.28 -29.30
C ARG A 471 8.99 6.99 -28.38
N TYR A 472 9.22 5.72 -28.06
CA TYR A 472 10.27 5.28 -27.14
C TYR A 472 11.53 4.74 -27.82
N ALA A 473 11.60 4.80 -29.16
CA ALA A 473 12.76 4.34 -29.92
C ALA A 473 14.06 5.06 -29.49
N GLY A 474 15.15 4.30 -29.37
CA GLY A 474 16.49 4.84 -29.10
C GLY A 474 16.73 5.31 -27.66
N GLN A 475 15.77 5.13 -26.73
CA GLN A 475 15.92 5.53 -25.33
C GLN A 475 16.59 4.48 -24.44
N GLY A 476 17.08 3.38 -25.02
CA GLY A 476 17.69 2.28 -24.26
C GLY A 476 16.71 1.58 -23.31
N MET A 477 15.43 1.51 -23.69
CA MET A 477 14.37 0.83 -22.94
C MET A 477 13.84 -0.38 -23.72
N GLY A 478 13.13 -1.26 -23.03
CA GLY A 478 12.41 -2.36 -23.65
C GLY A 478 11.30 -1.90 -24.61
N SER A 479 10.76 -2.85 -25.35
CA SER A 479 9.87 -2.61 -26.49
C SER A 479 8.46 -3.13 -26.26
N PHE A 480 7.52 -2.64 -27.07
CA PHE A 480 6.12 -3.02 -27.05
C PHE A 480 5.81 -4.05 -28.13
N PHE A 481 4.95 -5.01 -27.79
CA PHE A 481 4.56 -6.09 -28.67
C PHE A 481 3.05 -6.27 -28.73
N LEU A 482 2.57 -6.65 -29.91
CA LEU A 482 1.23 -7.18 -30.12
C LEU A 482 1.34 -8.59 -30.67
N PHE A 483 0.64 -9.53 -30.05
CA PHE A 483 0.46 -10.88 -30.56
C PHE A 483 -1.02 -11.20 -30.63
N HIS A 484 -1.59 -11.13 -31.83
CA HIS A 484 -2.99 -11.48 -32.07
C HIS A 484 -3.11 -12.92 -32.56
N ARG A 485 -3.98 -13.72 -31.93
CA ARG A 485 -4.17 -15.14 -32.30
C ARG A 485 -5.25 -15.32 -33.37
N HIS A 486 -5.09 -16.34 -34.22
CA HIS A 486 -6.14 -16.78 -35.12
C HIS A 486 -7.29 -17.46 -34.33
N ARG A 487 -8.53 -17.37 -34.85
CA ARG A 487 -9.66 -18.12 -34.30
C ARG A 487 -9.73 -19.53 -34.89
N VAL A 488 -9.94 -20.52 -34.05
CA VAL A 488 -10.18 -21.92 -34.44
C VAL A 488 -11.60 -22.32 -34.06
N TYR A 489 -12.26 -23.12 -34.91
CA TYR A 489 -13.56 -23.67 -34.56
C TYR A 489 -13.42 -24.71 -33.45
N ASN A 490 -14.06 -24.45 -32.31
CA ASN A 490 -14.10 -25.38 -31.19
C ASN A 490 -15.42 -26.16 -31.20
N PRO A 491 -15.43 -27.46 -31.55
CA PRO A 491 -16.67 -28.24 -31.65
C PRO A 491 -17.36 -28.45 -30.29
N ARG A 492 -16.62 -28.40 -29.17
CA ARG A 492 -17.18 -28.55 -27.82
C ARG A 492 -17.88 -27.27 -27.33
N GLU A 493 -17.40 -26.11 -27.77
CA GLU A 493 -17.98 -24.81 -27.47
C GLU A 493 -19.02 -24.39 -28.53
N ARG A 494 -18.95 -24.96 -29.74
CA ARG A 494 -19.74 -24.60 -30.93
C ARG A 494 -19.55 -23.14 -31.33
N ALA A 495 -18.32 -22.65 -31.22
CA ALA A 495 -17.94 -21.28 -31.54
C ALA A 495 -16.52 -21.24 -32.13
N TRP A 496 -16.27 -20.22 -32.95
CA TRP A 496 -14.95 -19.77 -33.35
C TRP A 496 -14.37 -18.89 -32.26
N MET A 497 -13.21 -19.29 -31.75
CA MET A 497 -12.53 -18.64 -30.61
C MET A 497 -11.03 -18.92 -30.68
N GLY A 498 -10.20 -18.19 -29.93
CA GLY A 498 -8.81 -18.61 -29.70
C GLY A 498 -8.75 -20.01 -29.06
N TRP A 499 -7.65 -20.74 -29.25
CA TRP A 499 -7.51 -22.05 -28.59
C TRP A 499 -7.48 -21.87 -27.06
N GLU A 500 -8.40 -22.56 -26.39
CA GLU A 500 -8.77 -22.38 -24.98
C GLU A 500 -8.98 -20.90 -24.59
N ARG A 501 -8.66 -20.51 -23.35
CA ARG A 501 -8.77 -19.14 -22.84
C ARG A 501 -7.37 -18.62 -22.49
N LYS A 502 -7.20 -18.01 -21.31
CA LYS A 502 -5.91 -17.50 -20.82
C LYS A 502 -4.79 -18.57 -20.85
N ARG A 503 -5.07 -19.79 -20.38
CA ARG A 503 -4.14 -20.94 -20.46
C ARG A 503 -3.58 -21.16 -21.87
N GLY A 504 -4.47 -21.35 -22.85
CA GLY A 504 -4.07 -21.63 -24.23
C GLY A 504 -3.25 -20.48 -24.82
N LYS A 505 -3.61 -19.24 -24.50
CA LYS A 505 -2.90 -18.04 -24.94
C LYS A 505 -1.46 -18.00 -24.44
N LEU A 506 -1.25 -18.29 -23.15
CA LEU A 506 0.10 -18.35 -22.56
C LEU A 506 0.89 -19.57 -23.06
N LEU A 507 0.25 -20.74 -23.22
CA LEU A 507 0.93 -21.93 -23.74
C LEU A 507 1.36 -21.77 -25.20
N ASP A 508 0.51 -21.19 -26.04
CA ASP A 508 0.87 -20.87 -27.43
C ASP A 508 1.98 -19.81 -27.48
N PHE A 509 1.92 -18.81 -26.59
CA PHE A 509 2.98 -17.82 -26.45
C PHE A 509 4.32 -18.46 -26.06
N ASN A 510 4.33 -19.38 -25.09
CA ASN A 510 5.53 -20.11 -24.69
C ASN A 510 6.10 -20.96 -25.85
N LYS A 511 5.25 -21.55 -26.69
CA LYS A 511 5.69 -22.28 -27.90
C LYS A 511 6.31 -21.34 -28.94
N LEU A 512 5.77 -20.12 -29.09
CA LEU A 512 6.33 -19.08 -29.96
C LEU A 512 7.71 -18.64 -29.46
N LEU A 513 7.85 -18.34 -28.16
CA LEU A 513 9.13 -17.98 -27.53
C LEU A 513 10.21 -19.06 -27.66
N ARG A 514 9.83 -20.31 -27.96
CA ARG A 514 10.78 -21.42 -28.18
C ARG A 514 10.87 -21.89 -29.62
N GLY A 515 10.28 -21.13 -30.56
CA GLY A 515 10.31 -21.44 -31.99
C GLY A 515 9.69 -22.79 -32.35
N LYS A 516 8.77 -23.32 -31.51
CA LYS A 516 8.17 -24.65 -31.69
C LYS A 516 6.90 -24.61 -32.53
N TYR A 517 6.06 -23.60 -32.30
CA TYR A 517 4.79 -23.43 -32.98
C TYR A 517 4.35 -21.96 -32.90
N ASP A 518 3.73 -21.46 -33.96
CA ASP A 518 3.27 -20.08 -34.06
C ASP A 518 1.76 -20.05 -34.33
N SER A 519 0.99 -19.55 -33.36
CA SER A 519 -0.45 -19.38 -33.47
C SER A 519 -0.87 -17.94 -33.74
N PHE A 520 0.08 -17.01 -33.93
CA PHE A 520 -0.17 -15.57 -33.94
C PHE A 520 0.01 -15.01 -35.36
N PRO A 521 -1.06 -14.90 -36.18
CA PRO A 521 -0.95 -14.36 -37.54
C PRO A 521 -0.44 -12.91 -37.57
N VAL A 522 -0.92 -12.05 -36.65
CA VAL A 522 -0.49 -10.65 -36.55
C VAL A 522 0.46 -10.49 -35.37
N LYS A 523 1.67 -10.00 -35.67
CA LYS A 523 2.74 -9.75 -34.73
C LYS A 523 3.34 -8.37 -34.98
N VAL A 524 3.54 -7.59 -33.93
CA VAL A 524 4.17 -6.26 -33.97
C VAL A 524 5.26 -6.20 -32.91
N GLY A 525 6.37 -5.52 -33.20
CA GLY A 525 7.55 -5.39 -32.33
C GLY A 525 8.79 -6.10 -32.89
N ASP A 526 9.92 -5.99 -32.20
CA ASP A 526 11.17 -6.65 -32.57
C ASP A 526 11.16 -8.14 -32.22
N LEU A 527 10.88 -8.99 -33.21
CA LEU A 527 10.76 -10.43 -32.99
C LEU A 527 12.09 -11.16 -32.72
N SER A 528 13.23 -10.49 -32.85
CA SER A 528 14.56 -11.11 -32.67
C SER A 528 14.84 -11.53 -31.23
N ILE A 529 14.20 -10.89 -30.25
CA ILE A 529 14.40 -11.18 -28.82
C ILE A 529 13.64 -12.41 -28.32
N LEU A 530 12.64 -12.91 -29.06
CA LEU A 530 11.66 -13.88 -28.54
C LEU A 530 12.30 -15.17 -28.02
N THR A 531 13.33 -15.67 -28.70
CA THR A 531 14.04 -16.90 -28.28
C THR A 531 14.91 -16.71 -27.04
N GLN A 532 15.22 -15.46 -26.68
CA GLN A 532 16.08 -15.10 -25.56
C GLN A 532 15.27 -14.83 -24.28
N VAL A 533 13.97 -14.55 -24.39
CA VAL A 533 13.06 -14.36 -23.24
C VAL A 533 13.14 -15.58 -22.32
N ARG A 534 13.55 -15.36 -21.08
CA ARG A 534 13.64 -16.39 -20.03
C ARG A 534 12.42 -16.39 -19.12
N PHE A 535 11.93 -15.22 -18.75
CA PHE A 535 10.80 -15.06 -17.84
C PHE A 535 9.61 -14.39 -18.50
N VAL A 536 8.41 -14.75 -18.04
CA VAL A 536 7.17 -14.07 -18.40
C VAL A 536 6.44 -13.64 -17.13
N ILE A 537 6.09 -12.37 -17.05
CA ILE A 537 5.16 -11.85 -16.03
C ILE A 537 3.79 -11.81 -16.67
N THR A 538 2.86 -12.64 -16.20
CA THR A 538 1.46 -12.59 -16.67
C THR A 538 0.62 -11.74 -15.73
N LEU A 539 -0.12 -10.79 -16.30
CA LEU A 539 -1.06 -9.90 -15.62
C LEU A 539 -2.43 -9.99 -16.26
N ASP A 540 -3.51 -9.71 -15.52
CA ASP A 540 -4.81 -9.46 -16.14
C ASP A 540 -4.88 -8.00 -16.64
N ALA A 541 -5.83 -7.70 -17.52
CA ALA A 541 -6.00 -6.36 -18.10
C ALA A 541 -6.28 -5.28 -17.03
N ASP A 542 -6.92 -5.65 -15.92
CA ASP A 542 -7.27 -4.82 -14.76
C ASP A 542 -6.21 -4.86 -13.64
N THR A 543 -5.04 -5.45 -13.90
CA THR A 543 -3.94 -5.53 -12.92
C THR A 543 -2.91 -4.45 -13.17
N GLU A 544 -2.69 -3.57 -12.23
CA GLU A 544 -1.62 -2.58 -12.26
C GLU A 544 -0.30 -3.18 -11.77
N LEU A 545 0.81 -2.70 -12.35
CA LEU A 545 2.16 -3.11 -11.98
C LEU A 545 2.90 -1.90 -11.40
N PRO A 546 2.99 -1.77 -10.06
CA PRO A 546 3.67 -0.64 -9.42
C PRO A 546 5.15 -0.53 -9.82
N ARG A 547 5.75 0.63 -9.55
CA ARG A 547 7.13 0.92 -9.93
C ARG A 547 8.12 -0.05 -9.26
N GLY A 548 9.04 -0.61 -10.05
CA GLY A 548 10.08 -1.52 -9.55
C GLY A 548 9.59 -2.94 -9.22
N THR A 549 8.28 -3.23 -9.31
CA THR A 549 7.72 -4.54 -9.01
C THR A 549 8.24 -5.64 -9.95
N ALA A 550 8.44 -5.34 -11.24
CA ALA A 550 9.00 -6.29 -12.20
C ALA A 550 10.42 -6.72 -11.81
N HIS A 551 11.30 -5.76 -11.54
CA HIS A 551 12.68 -5.98 -11.13
C HIS A 551 12.77 -6.89 -9.89
N ARG A 552 11.96 -6.62 -8.86
CA ARG A 552 11.92 -7.44 -7.63
C ARG A 552 11.43 -8.87 -7.91
N MET A 553 10.43 -9.05 -8.78
CA MET A 553 9.94 -10.39 -9.18
C MET A 553 10.99 -11.18 -9.97
N ILE A 554 11.68 -10.53 -10.91
CA ILE A 554 12.77 -11.14 -11.70
C ILE A 554 13.91 -11.54 -10.76
N GLY A 555 14.33 -10.64 -9.88
CA GLY A 555 15.39 -10.91 -8.89
C GLY A 555 15.02 -12.04 -7.93
N ALA A 556 13.75 -12.19 -7.55
CA ALA A 556 13.27 -13.29 -6.75
C ALA A 556 13.33 -14.63 -7.50
N LEU A 557 12.82 -14.72 -8.73
CA LEU A 557 12.81 -15.99 -9.48
C LEU A 557 14.21 -16.41 -9.95
N ALA A 558 15.08 -15.45 -10.28
CA ALA A 558 16.46 -15.70 -10.69
C ALA A 558 17.35 -16.22 -9.55
N HIS A 559 17.01 -15.92 -8.30
CA HIS A 559 17.79 -16.34 -7.12
C HIS A 559 17.99 -17.88 -7.07
N PRO A 560 19.21 -18.41 -6.83
CA PRO A 560 19.50 -19.85 -6.85
C PRO A 560 18.59 -20.71 -5.97
N LEU A 561 18.24 -20.22 -4.78
CA LEU A 561 17.33 -20.93 -3.87
C LEU A 561 15.88 -21.01 -4.38
N ASN A 562 15.49 -20.13 -5.31
CA ASN A 562 14.13 -20.10 -5.86
C ASN A 562 14.04 -20.79 -7.22
N GLN A 563 15.16 -21.06 -7.91
CA GLN A 563 15.13 -21.74 -9.21
C GLN A 563 14.54 -23.16 -9.11
N ALA A 564 13.63 -23.46 -10.03
CA ALA A 564 12.93 -24.74 -10.09
C ALA A 564 13.86 -25.92 -10.39
N VAL A 565 13.71 -27.01 -9.64
CA VAL A 565 14.31 -28.32 -9.91
C VAL A 565 13.19 -29.30 -10.24
N ILE A 566 13.22 -29.84 -11.46
CA ILE A 566 12.22 -30.76 -11.98
C ILE A 566 12.64 -32.20 -11.70
N ASP A 567 11.73 -33.00 -11.17
CA ASP A 567 11.87 -34.44 -11.04
C ASP A 567 11.73 -35.10 -12.43
N PRO A 568 12.76 -35.85 -12.90
CA PRO A 568 12.76 -36.40 -14.25
C PRO A 568 11.72 -37.51 -14.48
N GLU A 569 11.27 -38.19 -13.43
CA GLU A 569 10.28 -39.27 -13.54
C GLU A 569 8.85 -38.73 -13.44
N LYS A 570 8.60 -37.84 -12.48
CA LYS A 570 7.26 -37.27 -12.23
C LYS A 570 6.95 -36.07 -13.13
N ASN A 571 7.97 -35.45 -13.72
CA ASN A 571 7.89 -34.23 -14.52
C ASN A 571 7.15 -33.08 -13.81
N ILE A 572 7.48 -32.87 -12.53
CA ILE A 572 6.98 -31.77 -11.69
C ILE A 572 8.14 -31.07 -10.98
N VAL A 573 7.92 -29.84 -10.53
CA VAL A 573 8.90 -29.10 -9.72
C VAL A 573 8.85 -29.60 -8.27
N VAL A 574 10.00 -30.05 -7.74
CA VAL A 574 10.12 -30.62 -6.38
C VAL A 574 10.88 -29.73 -5.40
N SER A 575 11.61 -28.72 -5.90
CA SER A 575 12.34 -27.72 -5.11
C SER A 575 12.48 -26.45 -5.93
N GLY A 576 12.50 -25.28 -5.27
CA GLY A 576 12.32 -23.99 -5.91
C GLY A 576 10.93 -23.84 -6.54
N TYR A 577 10.79 -22.87 -7.42
CA TYR A 577 9.50 -22.44 -7.92
C TYR A 577 9.58 -22.23 -9.42
N GLY A 578 8.63 -22.80 -10.16
CA GLY A 578 8.44 -22.50 -11.58
C GLY A 578 7.60 -21.25 -11.79
N ILE A 579 6.80 -20.87 -10.79
CA ILE A 579 5.90 -19.71 -10.78
C ILE A 579 6.00 -19.02 -9.42
N LEU A 580 6.17 -17.69 -9.41
CA LEU A 580 6.02 -16.86 -8.21
C LEU A 580 4.79 -15.97 -8.33
N GLN A 581 3.93 -16.05 -7.33
CA GLN A 581 2.70 -15.28 -7.18
C GLN A 581 2.97 -14.07 -6.27
N PRO A 582 2.75 -12.82 -6.73
CA PRO A 582 2.76 -11.65 -5.86
C PRO A 582 1.49 -11.54 -5.02
N ARG A 583 1.58 -10.75 -3.94
CA ARG A 583 0.40 -10.29 -3.20
C ARG A 583 -0.46 -9.44 -4.13
N VAL A 584 -1.78 -9.63 -4.07
CA VAL A 584 -2.75 -8.84 -4.83
C VAL A 584 -3.47 -7.90 -3.86
N GLY A 585 -3.20 -6.61 -3.97
CA GLY A 585 -3.90 -5.53 -3.29
C GLY A 585 -5.10 -5.02 -4.09
N VAL A 586 -5.99 -4.28 -3.44
CA VAL A 586 -7.19 -3.70 -4.07
C VAL A 586 -7.01 -2.20 -4.33
N SER A 587 -7.36 -1.75 -5.53
CA SER A 587 -7.22 -0.33 -5.91
C SER A 587 -8.12 0.59 -5.07
N VAL A 588 -7.61 1.78 -4.72
CA VAL A 588 -8.40 2.78 -3.97
C VAL A 588 -9.58 3.28 -4.82
N GLN A 589 -9.38 3.44 -6.13
CA GLN A 589 -10.42 3.89 -7.05
C GLN A 589 -11.59 2.91 -7.09
N SER A 590 -11.35 1.60 -7.18
CA SER A 590 -12.44 0.60 -7.20
C SER A 590 -13.28 0.63 -5.91
N THR A 591 -12.65 0.90 -4.76
CA THR A 591 -13.37 0.98 -3.47
C THR A 591 -14.30 2.20 -3.37
N ALA A 592 -14.03 3.26 -4.13
CA ALA A 592 -14.90 4.42 -4.22
C ALA A 592 -16.12 4.19 -5.13
N LEU A 593 -16.10 3.18 -6.01
CA LEU A 593 -17.19 2.91 -6.96
C LEU A 593 -18.41 2.24 -6.32
N SER A 594 -18.22 1.41 -5.27
CA SER A 594 -19.32 0.68 -4.63
C SER A 594 -19.08 0.38 -3.15
N ARG A 595 -20.16 0.34 -2.36
CA ARG A 595 -20.10 -0.12 -0.96
C ARG A 595 -19.66 -1.57 -0.85
N LEU A 596 -19.97 -2.38 -1.86
CA LEU A 596 -19.47 -3.75 -1.97
C LEU A 596 -17.94 -3.76 -1.93
N ALA A 597 -17.30 -3.01 -2.83
CA ALA A 597 -15.84 -2.90 -2.88
C ALA A 597 -15.30 -2.33 -1.56
N ALA A 598 -15.85 -1.24 -1.03
CA ALA A 598 -15.39 -0.64 0.22
C ALA A 598 -15.45 -1.59 1.44
N ILE A 599 -16.47 -2.47 1.53
CA ILE A 599 -16.65 -3.38 2.66
C ILE A 599 -15.81 -4.66 2.49
N TYR A 600 -15.73 -5.20 1.28
CA TYR A 600 -15.05 -6.47 1.01
C TYR A 600 -13.56 -6.33 0.69
N ALA A 601 -13.08 -5.15 0.29
CA ALA A 601 -11.67 -4.92 -0.06
C ALA A 601 -10.72 -4.90 1.15
N GLY A 602 -11.23 -4.66 2.37
CA GLY A 602 -10.39 -4.61 3.58
C GLY A 602 -9.52 -3.33 3.64
N GLU A 603 -8.26 -3.46 4.06
CA GLU A 603 -7.29 -2.36 4.02
C GLU A 603 -6.91 -2.05 2.56
N THR A 604 -7.14 -0.81 2.13
CA THR A 604 -6.94 -0.35 0.75
C THR A 604 -5.79 0.65 0.67
N GLY A 605 -5.09 0.64 -0.47
CA GLY A 605 -3.93 1.50 -0.73
C GLY A 605 -2.61 0.74 -0.83
N LEU A 606 -1.57 1.41 -1.32
CA LEU A 606 -0.21 0.91 -1.31
C LEU A 606 0.31 0.93 0.13
N ASP A 607 0.63 -0.22 0.70
CA ASP A 607 1.44 -0.27 1.92
C ASP A 607 2.88 0.11 1.56
N ILE A 608 3.16 1.41 1.61
CA ILE A 608 4.48 1.99 1.29
C ILE A 608 5.57 1.41 2.23
N TYR A 609 5.16 0.79 3.35
CA TYR A 609 6.02 0.21 4.37
C TYR A 609 5.88 -1.32 4.42
N THR A 610 5.82 -1.96 3.24
CA THR A 610 5.58 -3.39 3.01
C THR A 610 6.20 -4.30 4.08
N ARG A 611 5.32 -4.91 4.89
CA ARG A 611 5.65 -6.12 5.66
C ARG A 611 5.16 -7.35 4.92
N ALA A 612 5.96 -8.41 4.96
CA ALA A 612 5.56 -9.74 4.52
C ALA A 612 4.26 -10.18 5.23
N VAL A 613 3.26 -10.57 4.45
CA VAL A 613 2.00 -11.13 4.96
C VAL A 613 2.15 -12.64 5.10
N SER A 614 1.75 -13.17 6.26
CA SER A 614 1.78 -14.60 6.54
C SER A 614 0.70 -15.36 5.76
N ASP A 615 1.08 -16.47 5.15
CA ASP A 615 0.19 -17.40 4.44
C ASP A 615 0.46 -18.83 4.92
N ALA A 616 -0.59 -19.54 5.34
CA ALA A 616 -0.42 -20.85 5.95
C ALA A 616 0.19 -21.90 4.99
N TYR A 617 -0.04 -21.79 3.68
CA TYR A 617 0.53 -22.73 2.72
C TYR A 617 2.01 -22.42 2.43
N GLN A 618 2.35 -21.15 2.24
CA GLN A 618 3.75 -20.74 2.07
C GLN A 618 4.55 -20.98 3.36
N ASP A 619 4.06 -20.55 4.52
CA ASP A 619 4.81 -20.59 5.77
C ASP A 619 4.97 -22.02 6.33
N LEU A 620 4.02 -22.94 6.09
CA LEU A 620 4.13 -24.31 6.58
C LEU A 620 4.73 -25.29 5.55
N PHE A 621 4.34 -25.16 4.27
CA PHE A 621 4.72 -26.11 3.21
C PHE A 621 5.74 -25.55 2.21
N GLY A 622 6.01 -24.24 2.23
CA GLY A 622 6.81 -23.57 1.20
C GLY A 622 6.15 -23.63 -0.18
N GLU A 623 4.81 -23.61 -0.26
CA GLU A 623 4.06 -23.66 -1.52
C GLU A 623 2.84 -22.73 -1.49
N GLY A 624 2.85 -21.65 -2.28
CA GLY A 624 1.72 -20.74 -2.46
C GLY A 624 0.57 -21.30 -3.32
N ILE A 625 -0.40 -20.44 -3.61
CA ILE A 625 -1.49 -20.69 -4.56
C ILE A 625 -1.33 -19.73 -5.73
N PHE A 626 -1.17 -20.26 -6.95
CA PHE A 626 -1.17 -19.42 -8.14
C PHE A 626 -2.60 -19.00 -8.47
N THR A 627 -2.81 -17.69 -8.66
CA THR A 627 -4.12 -17.06 -8.95
C THR A 627 -4.18 -16.48 -10.36
N GLY A 628 -3.28 -16.93 -11.23
CA GLY A 628 -3.20 -16.54 -12.64
C GLY A 628 -2.37 -15.28 -12.88
N LYS A 629 -1.73 -14.69 -11.85
CA LYS A 629 -0.91 -13.48 -11.96
C LYS A 629 0.46 -13.73 -11.35
N GLY A 630 1.52 -13.23 -11.98
CA GLY A 630 2.87 -13.35 -11.44
C GLY A 630 3.90 -13.72 -12.48
N ILE A 631 5.10 -14.07 -12.02
CA ILE A 631 6.25 -14.36 -12.88
C ILE A 631 6.50 -15.87 -12.97
N TYR A 632 6.88 -16.33 -14.16
CA TYR A 632 7.29 -17.72 -14.36
C TYR A 632 8.46 -17.86 -15.34
N GLU A 633 9.20 -18.95 -15.20
CA GLU A 633 10.28 -19.30 -16.12
C GLU A 633 9.74 -20.14 -17.28
N VAL A 634 9.91 -19.64 -18.51
CA VAL A 634 9.30 -20.20 -19.72
C VAL A 634 9.66 -21.67 -19.89
N ASP A 635 10.93 -22.04 -19.76
CA ASP A 635 11.39 -23.42 -19.97
C ASP A 635 10.88 -24.39 -18.91
N THR A 636 10.81 -23.95 -17.65
CA THR A 636 10.28 -24.77 -16.55
C THR A 636 8.80 -25.03 -16.76
N VAL A 637 8.00 -23.97 -16.98
CA VAL A 637 6.55 -24.08 -17.16
C VAL A 637 6.21 -24.86 -18.43
N TYR A 638 6.90 -24.58 -19.54
CA TYR A 638 6.71 -25.33 -20.78
C TYR A 638 6.99 -26.83 -20.57
N ARG A 639 8.10 -27.19 -19.91
CA ARG A 639 8.47 -28.60 -19.68
C ARG A 639 7.45 -29.36 -18.83
N VAL A 640 6.88 -28.75 -17.79
CA VAL A 640 5.95 -29.44 -16.87
C VAL A 640 4.49 -29.42 -17.35
N LEU A 641 4.09 -28.44 -18.17
CA LEU A 641 2.70 -28.25 -18.59
C LEU A 641 2.42 -28.66 -20.05
N ASP A 642 3.41 -28.69 -20.93
CA ASP A 642 3.17 -29.05 -22.34
C ASP A 642 2.57 -30.45 -22.45
N ARG A 643 1.46 -30.56 -23.19
CA ARG A 643 0.66 -31.78 -23.36
C ARG A 643 0.19 -32.47 -22.08
N ARG A 644 0.20 -31.76 -20.94
CA ARG A 644 -0.10 -32.36 -19.63
C ARG A 644 -1.59 -32.52 -19.33
N PHE A 645 -2.41 -31.57 -19.80
CA PHE A 645 -3.83 -31.54 -19.47
C PHE A 645 -4.73 -31.77 -20.70
N PRO A 646 -5.94 -32.33 -20.52
CA PRO A 646 -6.89 -32.52 -21.61
C PRO A 646 -7.28 -31.19 -22.28
N ARG A 647 -7.33 -31.19 -23.62
CA ARG A 647 -7.76 -30.02 -24.40
C ARG A 647 -9.19 -29.63 -24.09
N ASN A 648 -9.45 -28.33 -23.99
CA ASN A 648 -10.79 -27.75 -23.85
C ASN A 648 -11.55 -28.27 -22.63
N ALA A 649 -10.85 -28.52 -21.52
CA ALA A 649 -11.42 -29.11 -20.32
C ALA A 649 -11.29 -28.22 -19.06
N LEU A 650 -10.30 -27.33 -19.03
CA LEU A 650 -9.95 -26.54 -17.85
C LEU A 650 -10.38 -25.07 -17.99
N LEU A 651 -11.39 -24.68 -17.21
CA LEU A 651 -11.82 -23.29 -17.08
C LEU A 651 -10.99 -22.53 -16.03
N SER A 652 -10.63 -23.19 -14.93
CA SER A 652 -9.69 -22.70 -13.92
C SER A 652 -8.42 -23.53 -14.02
N HIS A 653 -7.33 -22.91 -14.45
CA HIS A 653 -6.03 -23.54 -14.72
C HIS A 653 -5.01 -23.18 -13.64
N ASP A 654 -5.12 -21.98 -13.07
CA ASP A 654 -4.16 -21.38 -12.14
C ASP A 654 -3.73 -22.34 -11.02
N LEU A 655 -4.69 -22.90 -10.26
CA LEU A 655 -4.37 -23.79 -9.14
C LEU A 655 -3.61 -25.05 -9.58
N ILE A 656 -4.03 -25.67 -10.70
CA ILE A 656 -3.42 -26.92 -11.14
C ILE A 656 -2.05 -26.69 -11.79
N GLU A 657 -1.88 -25.59 -12.52
CA GLU A 657 -0.57 -25.19 -13.06
C GLU A 657 0.41 -24.91 -11.93
N GLY A 658 -0.04 -24.20 -10.89
CA GLY A 658 0.73 -23.99 -9.67
C GLY A 658 1.11 -25.27 -8.93
N ALA A 659 0.30 -26.33 -9.01
CA ALA A 659 0.60 -27.63 -8.41
C ALA A 659 1.70 -28.41 -9.18
N TYR A 660 1.78 -28.25 -10.50
CA TYR A 660 2.81 -28.90 -11.35
C TYR A 660 4.12 -28.11 -11.37
N ALA A 661 4.02 -26.79 -11.49
CA ALA A 661 5.16 -25.88 -11.55
C ALA A 661 5.67 -25.47 -10.16
N ARG A 662 4.96 -25.84 -9.08
CA ARG A 662 5.21 -25.43 -7.69
C ARG A 662 5.21 -23.90 -7.54
N ALA A 663 4.04 -23.34 -7.23
CA ALA A 663 3.88 -21.91 -6.99
C ALA A 663 4.50 -21.50 -5.64
N GLY A 664 5.26 -20.40 -5.64
CA GLY A 664 5.74 -19.72 -4.42
C GLY A 664 5.04 -18.37 -4.24
N LEU A 665 4.81 -17.93 -3.00
CA LEU A 665 4.25 -16.62 -2.70
C LEU A 665 5.38 -15.62 -2.39
N VAL A 666 5.50 -14.54 -3.17
CA VAL A 666 6.35 -13.38 -2.83
C VAL A 666 5.54 -12.36 -2.05
N SER A 667 5.39 -12.63 -0.74
CA SER A 667 4.50 -11.92 0.19
C SER A 667 4.79 -10.43 0.39
N ASP A 668 5.98 -9.97 0.00
CA ASP A 668 6.49 -8.61 0.16
C ASP A 668 6.58 -7.84 -1.18
N ILE A 669 6.02 -8.41 -2.25
CA ILE A 669 5.86 -7.79 -3.56
C ILE A 669 4.36 -7.72 -3.87
N GLU A 670 3.85 -6.53 -4.18
CA GLU A 670 2.42 -6.28 -4.40
C GLU A 670 2.12 -5.84 -5.84
N VAL A 671 1.02 -6.37 -6.38
CA VAL A 671 0.33 -5.89 -7.58
C VAL A 671 -1.07 -5.43 -7.18
N ILE A 672 -1.66 -4.49 -7.91
CA ILE A 672 -2.97 -3.92 -7.57
C ILE A 672 -3.99 -4.41 -8.59
N GLU A 673 -5.17 -4.85 -8.12
CA GLU A 673 -6.29 -5.25 -8.96
C GLU A 673 -7.57 -4.51 -8.53
N ASP A 674 -8.49 -4.32 -9.48
CA ASP A 674 -9.81 -3.78 -9.20
C ASP A 674 -10.74 -4.81 -8.53
N TYR A 675 -11.54 -4.34 -7.58
CA TYR A 675 -12.64 -5.13 -7.02
C TYR A 675 -13.93 -4.95 -7.85
N PRO A 676 -14.77 -6.00 -8.04
CA PRO A 676 -16.03 -5.86 -8.78
C PRO A 676 -16.91 -4.72 -8.26
N SER A 677 -17.37 -3.85 -9.17
CA SER A 677 -18.18 -2.67 -8.80
C SER A 677 -19.65 -3.02 -8.51
N HIS A 678 -20.10 -4.19 -8.96
CA HIS A 678 -21.48 -4.65 -8.82
C HIS A 678 -21.56 -6.10 -8.31
N TYR A 679 -22.58 -6.39 -7.49
CA TYR A 679 -22.83 -7.71 -6.95
C TYR A 679 -23.09 -8.78 -8.03
N SER A 680 -23.67 -8.42 -9.18
CA SER A 680 -23.83 -9.33 -10.32
C SER A 680 -22.48 -9.73 -10.91
N ALA A 681 -21.55 -8.79 -11.09
CA ALA A 681 -20.20 -9.08 -11.57
C ALA A 681 -19.45 -10.01 -10.59
N TYR A 682 -19.58 -9.76 -9.29
CA TYR A 682 -19.07 -10.65 -8.23
C TYR A 682 -19.65 -12.07 -8.34
N ASN A 683 -20.97 -12.22 -8.51
CA ASN A 683 -21.63 -13.53 -8.62
C ASN A 683 -21.18 -14.31 -9.86
N ARG A 684 -21.03 -13.64 -11.00
CA ARG A 684 -20.56 -14.27 -12.25
C ARG A 684 -19.11 -14.74 -12.12
N ARG A 685 -18.25 -13.92 -11.49
CA ARG A 685 -16.85 -14.28 -11.18
C ARG A 685 -16.79 -15.51 -10.28
N LYS A 686 -17.57 -15.53 -9.20
CA LYS A 686 -17.67 -16.69 -8.29
C LYS A 686 -18.20 -17.95 -8.99
N HIS A 687 -19.28 -17.84 -9.77
CA HIS A 687 -19.87 -18.97 -10.50
C HIS A 687 -18.88 -19.61 -11.48
N ARG A 688 -18.11 -18.78 -12.20
CA ARG A 688 -17.03 -19.24 -13.09
C ARG A 688 -15.96 -20.02 -12.33
N TRP A 689 -15.49 -19.48 -11.19
CA TRP A 689 -14.46 -20.13 -10.38
C TRP A 689 -14.92 -21.49 -9.85
N LEU A 690 -16.12 -21.55 -9.27
CA LEU A 690 -16.67 -22.80 -8.78
C LEU A 690 -16.77 -23.86 -9.88
N ARG A 691 -17.23 -23.49 -11.09
CA ARG A 691 -17.26 -24.44 -12.21
C ARG A 691 -15.87 -24.96 -12.58
N GLY A 692 -14.86 -24.09 -12.56
CA GLY A 692 -13.47 -24.47 -12.82
C GLY A 692 -12.90 -25.41 -11.74
N ASP A 693 -13.18 -25.16 -10.46
CA ASP A 693 -12.74 -26.02 -9.36
C ASP A 693 -13.29 -27.45 -9.51
N TRP A 694 -14.58 -27.60 -9.86
CA TRP A 694 -15.19 -28.91 -10.07
C TRP A 694 -14.69 -29.63 -11.34
N GLN A 695 -14.13 -28.90 -12.31
CA GLN A 695 -13.50 -29.51 -13.48
C GLN A 695 -12.18 -30.21 -13.14
N ILE A 696 -11.41 -29.70 -12.17
CA ILE A 696 -10.15 -30.30 -11.72
C ILE A 696 -10.32 -31.36 -10.62
N ALA A 697 -11.56 -31.68 -10.20
CA ALA A 697 -11.80 -32.71 -9.18
C ALA A 697 -11.21 -34.10 -9.52
N GLY A 698 -10.90 -34.37 -10.79
CA GLY A 698 -10.20 -35.60 -11.20
C GLY A 698 -8.79 -35.77 -10.61
N TRP A 699 -8.12 -34.65 -10.31
CA TRP A 699 -6.78 -34.65 -9.69
C TRP A 699 -6.81 -34.98 -8.20
N LEU A 700 -7.98 -35.28 -7.62
CA LEU A 700 -8.06 -35.91 -6.31
C LEU A 700 -7.76 -37.41 -6.34
N PHE A 701 -7.77 -38.06 -7.49
CA PHE A 701 -7.57 -39.50 -7.62
C PHE A 701 -6.11 -39.86 -7.95
N PRO A 702 -5.68 -41.12 -7.72
CA PRO A 702 -4.32 -41.56 -8.01
C PRO A 702 -3.95 -41.57 -9.50
N ARG A 703 -4.92 -41.53 -10.41
CA ARG A 703 -4.72 -41.49 -11.87
C ARG A 703 -5.48 -40.31 -12.46
N VAL A 704 -4.86 -39.62 -13.40
CA VAL A 704 -5.37 -38.42 -14.09
C VAL A 704 -5.28 -38.61 -15.59
N THR A 705 -6.09 -37.86 -16.34
CA THR A 705 -6.14 -37.95 -17.81
C THR A 705 -5.20 -36.92 -18.41
N GLU A 706 -4.31 -37.35 -19.30
CA GLU A 706 -3.38 -36.47 -20.03
C GLU A 706 -4.02 -35.92 -21.32
N GLU A 707 -3.30 -35.07 -22.07
CA GLU A 707 -3.80 -34.50 -23.32
C GLU A 707 -4.16 -35.57 -24.37
N SER A 708 -3.42 -36.68 -24.41
CA SER A 708 -3.67 -37.83 -25.29
C SER A 708 -4.99 -38.56 -25.00
N GLY A 709 -5.57 -38.35 -23.82
CA GLY A 709 -6.72 -39.10 -23.33
C GLY A 709 -6.36 -40.34 -22.51
N GLU A 710 -5.07 -40.68 -22.38
CA GLU A 710 -4.61 -41.80 -21.55
C GLU A 710 -4.58 -41.46 -20.05
N HIS A 711 -4.62 -42.49 -19.21
CA HIS A 711 -4.54 -42.35 -17.76
C HIS A 711 -3.10 -42.51 -17.26
N ALA A 712 -2.56 -41.44 -16.68
CA ALA A 712 -1.25 -41.43 -16.05
C ALA A 712 -1.36 -41.37 -14.51
N PRO A 713 -0.34 -41.84 -13.77
CA PRO A 713 -0.23 -41.59 -12.33
C PRO A 713 -0.28 -40.09 -12.03
N ASN A 714 -0.99 -39.73 -10.96
CA ASN A 714 -1.09 -38.35 -10.51
C ASN A 714 0.17 -37.95 -9.72
N PRO A 715 1.01 -37.03 -10.23
CA PRO A 715 2.29 -36.71 -9.60
C PRO A 715 2.17 -35.66 -8.48
N ILE A 716 1.04 -34.96 -8.36
CA ILE A 716 0.91 -33.80 -7.47
C ILE A 716 0.98 -34.18 -5.99
N SER A 717 1.46 -33.25 -5.17
CA SER A 717 1.63 -33.44 -3.73
C SER A 717 0.30 -33.65 -2.98
N SER A 718 0.38 -34.26 -1.79
CA SER A 718 -0.78 -34.42 -0.89
C SER A 718 -1.43 -33.07 -0.55
N ILE A 719 -0.61 -32.04 -0.31
CA ILE A 719 -1.09 -30.68 -0.05
C ILE A 719 -1.77 -30.05 -1.27
N SER A 720 -1.28 -30.30 -2.49
CA SER A 720 -1.96 -29.87 -3.72
C SER A 720 -3.32 -30.55 -3.89
N ARG A 721 -3.43 -31.85 -3.56
CA ARG A 721 -4.73 -32.55 -3.51
C ARG A 721 -5.64 -31.96 -2.45
N TRP A 722 -5.11 -31.58 -1.29
CA TRP A 722 -5.87 -30.88 -0.26
C TRP A 722 -6.38 -29.51 -0.75
N LYS A 723 -5.54 -28.69 -1.42
CA LYS A 723 -5.97 -27.41 -2.00
C LYS A 723 -7.18 -27.58 -2.93
N ILE A 724 -7.16 -28.62 -3.78
CA ILE A 724 -8.31 -28.96 -4.64
C ILE A 724 -9.51 -29.40 -3.79
N LEU A 725 -9.32 -30.32 -2.83
CA LEU A 725 -10.40 -30.80 -1.97
C LEU A 725 -11.04 -29.66 -1.17
N ASP A 726 -10.24 -28.73 -0.67
CA ASP A 726 -10.70 -27.57 0.10
C ASP A 726 -11.52 -26.61 -0.78
N ASN A 727 -11.14 -26.40 -2.04
CA ASN A 727 -11.98 -25.65 -3.00
C ASN A 727 -13.35 -26.32 -3.20
N LEU A 728 -13.37 -27.64 -3.44
CA LEU A 728 -14.63 -28.38 -3.60
C LEU A 728 -15.47 -28.34 -2.32
N ARG A 729 -14.85 -28.58 -1.16
CA ARG A 729 -15.49 -28.52 0.16
C ARG A 729 -16.12 -27.15 0.40
N ARG A 730 -15.33 -26.08 0.23
CA ARG A 730 -15.75 -24.68 0.40
C ARG A 730 -16.92 -24.32 -0.50
N SER A 731 -16.96 -24.82 -1.73
CA SER A 731 -18.10 -24.61 -2.64
C SER A 731 -19.42 -25.19 -2.12
N LEU A 732 -19.35 -26.21 -1.26
CA LEU A 732 -20.51 -26.89 -0.67
C LEU A 732 -20.89 -26.35 0.71
N VAL A 733 -20.07 -25.49 1.33
CA VAL A 733 -20.34 -24.94 2.66
C VAL A 733 -21.63 -24.11 2.67
N GLU A 734 -21.82 -23.20 1.70
CA GLU A 734 -23.03 -22.36 1.65
C GLU A 734 -24.30 -23.20 1.37
N PRO A 735 -24.32 -24.11 0.37
CA PRO A 735 -25.44 -25.04 0.21
C PRO A 735 -25.72 -25.88 1.46
N ALA A 736 -24.69 -26.43 2.11
CA ALA A 736 -24.86 -27.26 3.31
C ALA A 736 -25.40 -26.44 4.49
N THR A 737 -24.91 -25.22 4.69
CA THR A 737 -25.38 -24.32 5.76
C THR A 737 -26.83 -23.88 5.51
N PHE A 738 -27.20 -23.59 4.26
CA PHE A 738 -28.58 -23.32 3.88
C PHE A 738 -29.49 -24.53 4.17
N LEU A 739 -29.11 -25.72 3.72
CA LEU A 739 -29.86 -26.95 3.95
C LEU A 739 -29.97 -27.28 5.44
N LEU A 740 -28.91 -27.03 6.22
CA LEU A 740 -28.90 -27.25 7.66
C LEU A 740 -29.98 -26.41 8.37
N LEU A 741 -30.10 -25.13 8.02
CA LEU A 741 -31.14 -24.25 8.56
C LEU A 741 -32.54 -24.72 8.18
N VAL A 742 -32.76 -25.01 6.89
CA VAL A 742 -34.06 -25.46 6.37
C VAL A 742 -34.49 -26.78 7.02
N LEU A 743 -33.60 -27.78 7.07
CA LEU A 743 -33.88 -29.07 7.70
C LEU A 743 -34.04 -28.94 9.22
N GLY A 744 -33.30 -28.03 9.86
CA GLY A 744 -33.44 -27.69 11.28
C GLY A 744 -34.83 -27.17 11.64
N TRP A 745 -35.48 -26.45 10.72
CA TRP A 745 -36.84 -25.94 10.92
C TRP A 745 -37.92 -26.97 10.59
N LEU A 746 -37.69 -27.82 9.59
CA LEU A 746 -38.72 -28.72 9.04
C LEU A 746 -38.70 -30.14 9.62
N ALA A 747 -37.53 -30.75 9.81
CA ALA A 747 -37.42 -32.20 9.96
C ALA A 747 -36.48 -32.69 11.07
N LEU A 748 -35.43 -31.95 11.44
CA LEU A 748 -34.46 -32.41 12.44
C LEU A 748 -35.05 -32.36 13.87
N GLY A 749 -34.63 -33.34 14.68
CA GLY A 749 -35.04 -33.45 16.09
C GLY A 749 -34.54 -32.29 16.96
N GLY A 750 -35.01 -32.24 18.22
CA GLY A 750 -34.63 -31.17 19.15
C GLY A 750 -35.39 -29.86 18.93
N ARG A 751 -34.93 -28.77 19.57
CA ARG A 751 -35.55 -27.43 19.50
C ARG A 751 -35.05 -26.67 18.26
N PRO A 752 -35.92 -26.22 17.34
CA PRO A 752 -35.52 -25.48 16.12
C PRO A 752 -34.65 -24.25 16.38
N LEU A 753 -34.85 -23.57 17.52
CA LEU A 753 -34.05 -22.43 17.94
C LEU A 753 -32.56 -22.78 18.10
N TYR A 754 -32.24 -23.96 18.62
CA TYR A 754 -30.84 -24.38 18.81
C TYR A 754 -30.15 -24.61 17.48
N TRP A 755 -30.85 -25.09 16.45
CA TRP A 755 -30.30 -25.22 15.10
C TRP A 755 -29.92 -23.87 14.48
N THR A 756 -30.81 -22.87 14.59
CA THR A 756 -30.51 -21.51 14.13
C THR A 756 -29.33 -20.91 14.91
N LEU A 757 -29.37 -20.95 16.25
CA LEU A 757 -28.32 -20.39 17.10
C LEU A 757 -26.97 -21.07 16.89
N LEU A 758 -26.93 -22.40 16.83
CA LEU A 758 -25.71 -23.16 16.61
C LEU A 758 -25.09 -22.82 15.25
N THR A 759 -25.90 -22.74 14.19
CA THR A 759 -25.41 -22.39 12.85
C THR A 759 -24.79 -21.00 12.84
N ILE A 760 -25.43 -20.03 13.49
CA ILE A 760 -24.88 -18.69 13.69
C ILE A 760 -23.57 -18.80 14.48
N CYS A 761 -23.54 -19.46 15.62
CA CYS A 761 -22.31 -19.63 16.42
C CYS A 761 -21.15 -20.21 15.60
N ILE A 762 -21.40 -21.25 14.79
CA ILE A 762 -20.37 -21.87 13.94
C ILE A 762 -19.74 -20.86 12.98
N LEU A 763 -20.55 -20.01 12.35
CA LEU A 763 -20.07 -18.95 11.45
C LEU A 763 -19.26 -17.88 12.20
N PHE A 764 -19.60 -17.60 13.46
CA PHE A 764 -18.93 -16.58 14.28
C PHE A 764 -17.64 -17.08 14.95
N ILE A 765 -17.48 -18.40 15.20
CA ILE A 765 -16.29 -18.97 15.87
C ILE A 765 -14.97 -18.37 15.37
N PRO A 766 -14.69 -18.32 14.05
CA PRO A 766 -13.39 -17.85 13.54
C PRO A 766 -13.14 -16.36 13.73
N ALA A 767 -14.20 -15.54 13.73
CA ALA A 767 -14.08 -14.10 13.97
C ALA A 767 -13.75 -13.82 15.44
N TRP A 768 -14.43 -14.52 16.36
CA TRP A 768 -14.24 -14.35 17.79
C TRP A 768 -12.94 -14.99 18.30
N SER A 769 -12.49 -16.10 17.70
CA SER A 769 -11.17 -16.68 18.00
C SER A 769 -10.04 -15.73 17.60
N GLN A 770 -10.12 -15.13 16.43
CA GLN A 770 -9.12 -14.16 15.96
C GLN A 770 -9.07 -12.94 16.88
N PHE A 771 -10.23 -12.41 17.26
CA PHE A 771 -10.33 -11.33 18.22
C PHE A 771 -9.68 -11.70 19.56
N ALA A 772 -9.99 -12.88 20.11
CA ALA A 772 -9.41 -13.35 21.37
C ALA A 772 -7.88 -13.51 21.28
N LEU A 773 -7.36 -14.09 20.20
CA LEU A 773 -5.92 -14.23 19.99
C LEU A 773 -5.22 -12.88 19.85
N ASN A 774 -5.81 -11.94 19.11
CA ASN A 774 -5.25 -10.60 18.95
C ASN A 774 -5.28 -9.82 20.27
N LEU A 775 -6.35 -9.96 21.06
CA LEU A 775 -6.44 -9.35 22.38
C LEU A 775 -5.41 -9.94 23.35
N LEU A 776 -5.22 -11.27 23.36
CA LEU A 776 -4.17 -11.92 24.13
C LEU A 776 -2.78 -11.39 23.73
N ARG A 777 -2.50 -11.27 22.44
CA ARG A 777 -1.24 -10.67 21.95
C ARG A 777 -1.10 -9.22 22.40
N ALA A 778 -2.17 -8.42 22.37
CA ALA A 778 -2.16 -7.04 22.84
C ALA A 778 -1.83 -6.95 24.34
N LEU A 779 -2.37 -7.87 25.15
CA LEU A 779 -2.09 -7.99 26.58
C LEU A 779 -0.63 -8.39 26.85
N PHE A 780 -0.12 -9.42 26.17
CA PHE A 780 1.27 -9.85 26.32
C PHE A 780 2.29 -8.79 25.85
N LYS A 781 1.95 -8.03 24.80
CA LYS A 781 2.81 -6.98 24.23
C LYS A 781 2.55 -5.59 24.82
N LEU A 782 1.58 -5.43 25.73
CA LEU A 782 1.16 -4.18 26.36
C LEU A 782 0.95 -3.03 25.35
N ASN A 783 0.23 -3.30 24.26
CA ASN A 783 0.10 -2.35 23.15
C ASN A 783 -1.37 -2.00 22.85
N PRO A 784 -1.85 -0.78 23.19
CA PRO A 784 -3.26 -0.38 23.01
C PRO A 784 -3.67 -0.24 21.54
N ILE A 785 -2.73 0.01 20.63
CA ILE A 785 -3.01 0.11 19.19
C ILE A 785 -3.49 -1.23 18.63
N ILE A 786 -2.84 -2.34 19.01
CA ILE A 786 -3.24 -3.69 18.61
C ILE A 786 -4.64 -4.05 19.14
N ALA A 787 -5.00 -3.52 20.32
CA ALA A 787 -6.34 -3.74 20.88
C ALA A 787 -7.43 -3.01 20.06
N ARG A 788 -7.15 -1.80 19.59
CA ARG A 788 -8.05 -1.05 18.70
C ARG A 788 -8.17 -1.74 17.33
N GLU A 789 -7.05 -2.13 16.72
CA GLU A 789 -7.03 -2.90 15.48
C GLU A 789 -7.85 -4.21 15.60
N ALA A 790 -7.77 -4.89 16.76
CA ALA A 790 -8.57 -6.08 17.02
C ALA A 790 -10.08 -5.79 17.05
N LEU A 791 -10.49 -4.65 17.62
CA LEU A 791 -11.90 -4.22 17.65
C LEU A 791 -12.41 -3.85 16.26
N ASP A 792 -11.61 -3.10 15.50
CA ASP A 792 -11.94 -2.71 14.12
C ASP A 792 -12.06 -3.96 13.22
N ALA A 793 -11.14 -4.92 13.38
CA ALA A 793 -11.20 -6.21 12.69
C ALA A 793 -12.45 -7.03 13.07
N LEU A 794 -12.84 -7.03 14.35
CA LEU A 794 -14.06 -7.70 14.81
C LEU A 794 -15.32 -7.05 14.21
N TYR A 795 -15.36 -5.72 14.14
CA TYR A 795 -16.47 -4.98 13.53
C TYR A 795 -16.64 -5.35 12.05
N THR A 796 -15.54 -5.31 11.28
CA THR A 796 -15.54 -5.70 9.86
C THR A 796 -15.93 -7.17 9.68
N ALA A 797 -15.43 -8.07 10.53
CA ALA A 797 -15.80 -9.49 10.49
C ALA A 797 -17.31 -9.70 10.72
N ASN A 798 -17.90 -8.99 11.67
CA ASN A 798 -19.34 -9.08 11.96
C ASN A 798 -20.20 -8.55 10.80
N ILE A 799 -19.77 -7.48 10.12
CA ILE A 799 -20.43 -6.97 8.91
C ILE A 799 -20.40 -8.03 7.79
N ASN A 800 -19.24 -8.65 7.56
CA ASN A 800 -19.09 -9.69 6.55
C ASN A 800 -19.96 -10.92 6.85
N LEU A 801 -20.06 -11.31 8.13
CA LEU A 801 -20.95 -12.39 8.58
C LEU A 801 -22.43 -12.04 8.38
N PHE A 802 -22.83 -10.79 8.65
CA PHE A 802 -24.18 -10.32 8.38
C PHE A 802 -24.55 -10.45 6.89
N PHE A 803 -23.66 -10.06 5.98
CA PHE A 803 -23.88 -10.24 4.54
C PHE A 803 -23.86 -11.71 4.14
N THR A 804 -22.97 -12.52 4.72
CA THR A 804 -22.94 -13.97 4.50
C THR A 804 -24.28 -14.60 4.84
N LEU A 805 -24.88 -14.25 5.99
CA LEU A 805 -26.21 -14.72 6.40
C LEU A 805 -27.33 -14.21 5.46
N THR A 806 -27.26 -12.94 5.08
CA THR A 806 -28.24 -12.29 4.19
C THR A 806 -28.29 -12.95 2.82
N PHE A 807 -27.13 -13.25 2.24
CA PHE A 807 -27.03 -13.82 0.90
C PHE A 807 -26.92 -15.35 0.90
N LEU A 808 -26.99 -16.01 2.06
CA LEU A 808 -26.74 -17.45 2.19
C LEU A 808 -27.59 -18.31 1.25
N ALA A 809 -28.91 -18.09 1.21
CA ALA A 809 -29.80 -18.85 0.34
C ALA A 809 -29.49 -18.63 -1.14
N HIS A 810 -29.27 -17.38 -1.54
CA HIS A 810 -28.90 -17.02 -2.90
C HIS A 810 -27.58 -17.67 -3.32
N GLN A 811 -26.54 -17.50 -2.49
CA GLN A 811 -25.20 -18.04 -2.75
C GLN A 811 -25.20 -19.57 -2.72
N GLY A 812 -25.97 -20.20 -1.83
CA GLY A 812 -26.16 -21.65 -1.82
C GLY A 812 -26.75 -22.18 -3.12
N LEU A 813 -27.79 -21.55 -3.66
CA LEU A 813 -28.38 -21.95 -4.95
C LEU A 813 -27.44 -21.69 -6.12
N LEU A 814 -26.75 -20.54 -6.12
CA LEU A 814 -25.77 -20.20 -7.15
C LEU A 814 -24.61 -21.21 -7.18
N SER A 815 -24.07 -21.54 -6.00
CA SER A 815 -23.00 -22.52 -5.84
C SER A 815 -23.47 -23.91 -6.27
N LEU A 816 -24.69 -24.32 -5.90
CA LEU A 816 -25.26 -25.61 -6.33
C LEU A 816 -25.46 -25.67 -7.86
N ASP A 817 -25.97 -24.61 -8.50
CA ASP A 817 -26.07 -24.55 -9.97
C ASP A 817 -24.69 -24.70 -10.60
N ALA A 818 -23.67 -23.99 -10.10
CA ALA A 818 -22.31 -24.09 -10.59
C ALA A 818 -21.77 -25.54 -10.51
N VAL A 819 -21.93 -26.20 -9.36
CA VAL A 819 -21.52 -27.58 -9.12
C VAL A 819 -22.24 -28.54 -10.09
N VAL A 820 -23.58 -28.52 -10.09
CA VAL A 820 -24.39 -29.43 -10.91
C VAL A 820 -24.09 -29.22 -12.39
N ARG A 821 -24.01 -27.96 -12.84
CA ARG A 821 -23.69 -27.62 -14.23
C ARG A 821 -22.29 -28.09 -14.62
N ALA A 822 -21.29 -27.94 -13.75
CA ALA A 822 -19.93 -28.43 -14.00
C ALA A 822 -19.91 -29.96 -14.12
N LEU A 823 -20.56 -30.68 -13.19
CA LEU A 823 -20.63 -32.14 -13.20
C LEU A 823 -21.38 -32.68 -14.44
N VAL A 824 -22.55 -32.13 -14.75
CA VAL A 824 -23.33 -32.51 -15.93
C VAL A 824 -22.54 -32.25 -17.21
N ARG A 825 -21.87 -31.09 -17.31
CA ARG A 825 -21.06 -30.77 -18.49
C ARG A 825 -19.82 -31.63 -18.62
N ARG A 826 -19.22 -32.03 -17.51
CA ARG A 826 -17.99 -32.84 -17.51
C ARG A 826 -18.24 -34.33 -17.71
N ILE A 827 -19.33 -34.86 -17.16
CA ILE A 827 -19.61 -36.31 -17.13
C ILE A 827 -20.58 -36.71 -18.23
N ILE A 828 -21.57 -35.87 -18.54
CA ILE A 828 -22.68 -36.23 -19.42
C ILE A 828 -22.54 -35.56 -20.78
N THR A 829 -22.45 -34.23 -20.83
CA THR A 829 -22.60 -33.51 -22.12
C THR A 829 -21.28 -33.27 -22.86
N HIS A 830 -20.16 -33.17 -22.14
CA HIS A 830 -18.82 -32.82 -22.66
C HIS A 830 -18.79 -31.55 -23.53
N ARG A 831 -19.73 -30.62 -23.29
CA ARG A 831 -19.94 -29.39 -24.07
C ARG A 831 -19.93 -28.16 -23.19
N ARG A 832 -19.46 -27.03 -23.73
CA ARG A 832 -19.41 -25.72 -23.06
C ARG A 832 -18.67 -25.71 -21.72
N LEU A 833 -17.51 -26.37 -21.69
CA LEU A 833 -16.66 -26.44 -20.50
C LEU A 833 -15.89 -25.12 -20.28
N LEU A 834 -15.62 -24.39 -21.36
CA LEU A 834 -14.89 -23.12 -21.35
C LEU A 834 -15.80 -21.88 -21.41
N GLU A 835 -17.11 -22.04 -21.17
CA GLU A 835 -18.05 -20.92 -21.13
C GLU A 835 -17.69 -19.98 -19.98
N TRP A 836 -17.36 -18.73 -20.32
CA TRP A 836 -16.92 -17.69 -19.39
C TRP A 836 -17.25 -16.31 -19.98
N GLU A 837 -17.11 -15.30 -19.13
CA GLU A 837 -17.21 -13.86 -19.45
C GLU A 837 -16.01 -13.19 -18.78
N THR A 838 -15.38 -12.23 -19.46
CA THR A 838 -14.22 -11.50 -18.91
C THR A 838 -14.64 -10.51 -17.82
N ALA A 839 -13.69 -10.06 -16.99
CA ALA A 839 -13.98 -9.03 -15.97
C ALA A 839 -14.53 -7.75 -16.63
N ALA A 840 -13.87 -7.27 -17.69
CA ALA A 840 -14.32 -6.12 -18.46
C ALA A 840 -15.72 -6.30 -19.07
N GLU A 841 -16.05 -7.49 -19.58
CA GLU A 841 -17.40 -7.80 -20.11
C GLU A 841 -18.46 -7.79 -18.98
N ALA A 842 -18.13 -8.37 -17.82
CA ALA A 842 -19.04 -8.43 -16.68
C ALA A 842 -19.32 -7.04 -16.09
N GLU A 843 -18.32 -6.16 -16.03
CA GLU A 843 -18.45 -4.76 -15.60
C GLU A 843 -19.29 -3.93 -16.58
N LEU A 844 -19.20 -4.19 -17.89
CA LEU A 844 -20.05 -3.56 -18.89
C LEU A 844 -21.54 -3.95 -18.80
N GLY A 845 -21.88 -4.96 -17.99
CA GLY A 845 -23.27 -5.40 -17.74
C GLY A 845 -23.98 -5.97 -18.97
N ARG A 846 -23.26 -6.29 -20.05
CA ARG A 846 -23.82 -6.76 -21.32
C ARG A 846 -24.12 -8.26 -21.27
N GLY A 847 -25.28 -8.61 -20.73
CA GLY A 847 -25.83 -9.96 -20.76
C GLY A 847 -26.67 -10.26 -19.54
N ARG A 848 -27.76 -11.04 -19.70
CA ARG A 848 -28.55 -11.56 -18.57
C ARG A 848 -28.08 -12.99 -18.29
N ALA A 849 -27.23 -13.18 -17.28
CA ALA A 849 -26.86 -14.52 -16.89
C ALA A 849 -28.05 -15.20 -16.19
N PRO A 850 -28.36 -16.49 -16.45
CA PRO A 850 -29.37 -17.23 -15.72
C PRO A 850 -29.14 -17.22 -14.20
N ALA A 851 -27.86 -17.12 -13.79
CA ALA A 851 -27.43 -16.97 -12.41
C ALA A 851 -27.98 -15.72 -11.71
N ASP A 852 -28.14 -14.60 -12.44
CA ASP A 852 -28.66 -13.34 -11.89
C ASP A 852 -30.18 -13.43 -11.58
N LEU A 853 -30.86 -14.46 -12.11
CA LEU A 853 -32.26 -14.71 -11.86
C LEU A 853 -32.50 -15.11 -10.40
N TYR A 854 -31.63 -15.91 -9.78
CA TYR A 854 -31.84 -16.44 -8.43
C TYR A 854 -32.08 -15.34 -7.39
N LEU A 855 -31.35 -14.22 -7.47
CA LEU A 855 -31.51 -13.10 -6.55
C LEU A 855 -32.92 -12.50 -6.59
N ASN A 856 -33.55 -12.48 -7.77
CA ASN A 856 -34.91 -11.96 -7.95
C ASN A 856 -35.98 -12.86 -7.31
N TRP A 857 -35.71 -14.16 -7.15
CA TRP A 857 -36.65 -15.13 -6.58
C TRP A 857 -36.54 -15.26 -5.06
N MET A 858 -35.56 -14.61 -4.42
CA MET A 858 -35.33 -14.73 -2.97
C MET A 858 -36.54 -14.34 -2.10
N PRO A 859 -37.32 -13.27 -2.41
CA PRO A 859 -38.54 -12.96 -1.65
C PRO A 859 -39.60 -14.08 -1.73
N ALA A 860 -39.80 -14.65 -2.92
CA ALA A 860 -40.75 -15.74 -3.13
C ALA A 860 -40.30 -17.02 -2.43
N LEU A 861 -39.00 -17.34 -2.49
CA LEU A 861 -38.42 -18.47 -1.78
C LEU A 861 -38.56 -18.34 -0.26
N ALA A 862 -38.24 -17.16 0.29
CA ALA A 862 -38.35 -16.89 1.72
C ALA A 862 -39.81 -17.00 2.21
N PHE A 863 -40.77 -16.44 1.45
CA PHE A 863 -42.19 -16.56 1.75
C PHE A 863 -42.68 -18.01 1.68
N GLY A 864 -42.32 -18.75 0.63
CA GLY A 864 -42.69 -20.15 0.46
C GLY A 864 -42.13 -21.05 1.57
N LEU A 865 -40.86 -20.87 1.95
CA LEU A 865 -40.27 -21.59 3.08
C LEU A 865 -40.91 -21.21 4.41
N GLY A 866 -41.25 -19.93 4.62
CA GLY A 866 -41.99 -19.48 5.81
C GLY A 866 -43.37 -20.13 5.93
N LEU A 867 -44.12 -20.22 4.82
CA LEU A 867 -45.41 -20.92 4.78
C LEU A 867 -45.24 -22.41 5.05
N LEU A 868 -44.21 -23.03 4.47
CA LEU A 868 -43.92 -24.45 4.70
C LEU A 868 -43.62 -24.71 6.17
N VAL A 869 -42.76 -23.90 6.81
CA VAL A 869 -42.46 -23.99 8.24
C VAL A 869 -43.72 -23.79 9.09
N LEU A 870 -44.59 -22.85 8.72
CA LEU A 870 -45.85 -22.61 9.41
C LEU A 870 -46.77 -23.84 9.36
N VAL A 871 -46.82 -24.55 8.23
CA VAL A 871 -47.67 -25.75 8.07
C VAL A 871 -47.06 -26.98 8.74
N THR A 872 -45.74 -27.20 8.64
CA THR A 872 -45.11 -28.42 9.16
C THR A 872 -44.77 -28.33 10.64
N ARG A 873 -44.26 -27.18 11.10
CA ARG A 873 -43.75 -27.01 12.47
C ARG A 873 -43.87 -25.54 12.93
N PRO A 874 -45.07 -25.04 13.27
CA PRO A 874 -45.31 -23.64 13.64
C PRO A 874 -44.35 -23.10 14.72
N ASN A 875 -43.96 -23.94 15.69
CA ASN A 875 -43.04 -23.59 16.77
C ASN A 875 -41.62 -23.22 16.29
N ALA A 876 -41.25 -23.57 15.05
CA ALA A 876 -39.97 -23.19 14.44
C ALA A 876 -39.99 -21.78 13.83
N LEU A 877 -41.18 -21.20 13.59
CA LEU A 877 -41.31 -19.92 12.89
C LEU A 877 -40.56 -18.77 13.58
N PRO A 878 -40.59 -18.59 14.92
CA PRO A 878 -39.83 -17.53 15.57
C PRO A 878 -38.31 -17.65 15.37
N ALA A 879 -37.80 -18.88 15.25
CA ALA A 879 -36.38 -19.14 15.00
C ALA A 879 -35.98 -18.97 13.53
N ALA A 880 -36.92 -19.15 12.60
CA ALA A 880 -36.69 -19.02 11.16
C ALA A 880 -36.90 -17.57 10.66
N LEU A 881 -37.85 -16.84 11.25
CA LEU A 881 -38.33 -15.55 10.77
C LEU A 881 -37.20 -14.51 10.56
N PRO A 882 -36.23 -14.30 11.48
CA PRO A 882 -35.16 -13.33 11.26
C PRO A 882 -34.32 -13.64 10.03
N ILE A 883 -34.02 -14.92 9.80
CA ILE A 883 -33.22 -15.36 8.65
C ILE A 883 -34.03 -15.26 7.35
N LEU A 884 -35.30 -15.65 7.37
CA LEU A 884 -36.19 -15.54 6.21
C LEU A 884 -36.38 -14.07 5.79
N LEU A 885 -36.48 -13.14 6.74
CA LEU A 885 -36.55 -11.70 6.45
C LEU A 885 -35.26 -11.21 5.77
N LEU A 886 -34.09 -11.62 6.26
CA LEU A 886 -32.82 -11.28 5.62
C LEU A 886 -32.75 -11.79 4.17
N TRP A 887 -33.17 -13.04 3.93
CA TRP A 887 -33.21 -13.61 2.58
C TRP A 887 -34.20 -12.85 1.68
N GLY A 888 -35.38 -12.51 2.19
CA GLY A 888 -36.37 -11.71 1.46
C GLY A 888 -35.88 -10.29 1.11
N CYS A 889 -35.05 -9.69 1.95
CA CYS A 889 -34.46 -8.36 1.73
C CYS A 889 -33.15 -8.37 0.93
N SER A 890 -32.60 -9.53 0.56
CA SER A 890 -31.31 -9.66 -0.13
C SER A 890 -31.18 -8.79 -1.39
N LYS A 891 -32.23 -8.67 -2.21
CA LYS A 891 -32.23 -7.80 -3.40
C LYS A 891 -32.12 -6.31 -3.05
N ILE A 892 -32.82 -5.86 -2.00
CA ILE A 892 -32.75 -4.46 -1.54
C ILE A 892 -31.33 -4.16 -1.02
N ILE A 893 -30.77 -5.10 -0.26
CA ILE A 893 -29.41 -4.97 0.30
C ILE A 893 -28.35 -5.00 -0.82
N SER A 894 -28.51 -5.85 -1.85
CA SER A 894 -27.63 -5.85 -3.02
C SER A 894 -27.70 -4.52 -3.79
N ALA A 895 -28.89 -3.94 -3.97
CA ALA A 895 -29.02 -2.62 -4.58
C ALA A 895 -28.36 -1.50 -3.75
N TRP A 896 -28.35 -1.64 -2.41
CA TRP A 896 -27.62 -0.74 -1.53
C TRP A 896 -26.08 -0.93 -1.63
N LEU A 897 -25.61 -2.17 -1.80
CA LEU A 897 -24.18 -2.51 -1.96
C LEU A 897 -23.60 -2.02 -3.29
N ASN A 898 -24.37 -2.09 -4.38
CA ASN A 898 -23.94 -1.66 -5.72
C ASN A 898 -23.82 -0.13 -5.86
N ARG A 899 -24.41 0.63 -4.93
CA ARG A 899 -24.27 2.09 -4.94
C ARG A 899 -22.88 2.45 -4.41
N PRO A 900 -22.29 3.56 -4.89
CA PRO A 900 -21.07 4.08 -4.28
C PRO A 900 -21.31 4.28 -2.78
N PRO A 901 -20.28 4.09 -1.92
CA PRO A 901 -20.35 4.59 -0.57
C PRO A 901 -20.75 6.06 -0.67
N ALA A 902 -21.64 6.52 0.22
CA ALA A 902 -22.15 7.88 0.10
C ALA A 902 -20.95 8.80 -0.09
N SER A 903 -20.88 9.48 -1.24
CA SER A 903 -20.09 10.70 -1.38
C SER A 903 -20.33 11.44 -0.08
N ARG A 904 -19.25 11.73 0.66
CA ARG A 904 -19.27 12.39 1.97
C ARG A 904 -20.57 13.16 2.11
N SER A 905 -21.41 12.73 3.06
CA SER A 905 -22.66 13.40 3.45
C SER A 905 -22.57 14.86 3.08
N GLN A 906 -23.54 15.39 2.30
CA GLN A 906 -23.65 16.83 2.07
C GLN A 906 -23.27 17.51 3.37
N VAL A 907 -22.08 18.14 3.36
CA VAL A 907 -21.42 18.57 4.58
C VAL A 907 -22.46 19.34 5.34
N SER A 908 -22.80 18.89 6.55
CA SER A 908 -23.89 19.54 7.29
C SER A 908 -23.57 21.03 7.37
N ARG A 909 -24.58 21.90 7.38
CA ARG A 909 -24.31 23.36 7.41
C ARG A 909 -23.35 23.75 8.55
N THR A 910 -23.39 23.03 9.66
CA THR A 910 -22.46 23.17 10.79
C THR A 910 -21.05 22.72 10.45
N GLU A 911 -20.85 21.55 9.85
CA GLU A 911 -19.53 21.10 9.40
C GLU A 911 -18.97 22.00 8.29
N ALA A 912 -19.82 22.46 7.37
CA ALA A 912 -19.41 23.33 6.27
C ALA A 912 -18.98 24.69 6.81
N SER A 913 -19.74 25.25 7.74
CA SER A 913 -19.38 26.48 8.45
C SER A 913 -18.06 26.31 9.22
N PHE A 914 -17.88 25.19 9.93
CA PHE A 914 -16.61 24.89 10.62
C PHE A 914 -15.43 24.79 9.65
N LEU A 915 -15.59 24.10 8.52
CA LEU A 915 -14.54 23.95 7.51
C LEU A 915 -14.23 25.27 6.81
N ARG A 916 -15.23 26.08 6.46
CA ARG A 916 -15.03 27.41 5.88
C ARG A 916 -14.38 28.37 6.87
N ASN A 917 -14.80 28.35 8.13
CA ASN A 917 -14.14 29.10 9.20
C ASN A 917 -12.67 28.68 9.34
N SER A 918 -12.38 27.38 9.30
CA SER A 918 -10.99 26.88 9.31
C SER A 918 -10.22 27.33 8.07
N ALA A 919 -10.84 27.27 6.89
CA ALA A 919 -10.24 27.64 5.62
C ALA A 919 -9.85 29.13 5.57
N VAL A 920 -10.71 30.04 6.03
CA VAL A 920 -10.39 31.48 6.05
C VAL A 920 -9.26 31.81 7.05
N HIS A 921 -9.21 31.11 8.19
CA HIS A 921 -8.08 31.24 9.14
C HIS A 921 -6.78 30.66 8.57
N MET A 922 -6.84 29.55 7.84
CA MET A 922 -5.67 29.00 7.13
C MET A 922 -5.24 29.93 5.99
N TRP A 923 -6.19 30.54 5.28
CA TRP A 923 -5.90 31.49 4.21
C TRP A 923 -5.20 32.75 4.73
N ARG A 924 -5.60 33.26 5.91
CA ARG A 924 -4.95 34.41 6.56
C ARG A 924 -3.43 34.27 6.62
N TYR A 925 -2.90 33.08 6.91
CA TYR A 925 -1.46 32.83 6.90
C TYR A 925 -0.82 33.18 5.54
N PHE A 926 -1.42 32.76 4.43
CA PHE A 926 -0.89 33.07 3.12
C PHE A 926 -1.07 34.54 2.76
N ALA A 927 -2.22 35.12 3.08
CA ALA A 927 -2.54 36.52 2.80
C ALA A 927 -1.65 37.51 3.59
N GLU A 928 -1.36 37.21 4.85
CA GLU A 928 -0.61 38.08 5.76
C GLU A 928 0.90 38.06 5.49
N PHE A 929 1.45 36.91 5.05
CA PHE A 929 2.90 36.72 4.97
C PHE A 929 3.46 36.58 3.54
N SER A 930 2.62 36.33 2.54
CA SER A 930 3.03 36.37 1.13
C SER A 930 2.98 37.80 0.57
N THR A 931 3.81 38.69 1.09
CA THR A 931 3.83 40.12 0.74
C THR A 931 5.08 40.49 -0.07
N GLU A 932 5.17 41.75 -0.48
CA GLU A 932 6.35 42.29 -1.16
C GLU A 932 7.63 42.17 -0.32
N GLU A 933 7.55 42.31 1.01
CA GLU A 933 8.69 42.13 1.92
C GLU A 933 9.34 40.74 1.76
N HIS A 934 8.50 39.72 1.56
CA HIS A 934 8.91 38.34 1.36
C HIS A 934 8.98 37.95 -0.12
N ASN A 935 9.09 38.93 -1.03
CA ASN A 935 9.15 38.74 -2.48
C ASN A 935 8.00 37.86 -3.03
N TRP A 936 6.82 37.95 -2.43
CA TRP A 936 5.64 37.14 -2.75
C TRP A 936 5.84 35.63 -2.54
N LEU A 937 6.80 35.25 -1.68
CA LEU A 937 7.01 33.89 -1.18
C LEU A 937 6.40 33.77 0.22
N ILE A 938 6.29 32.54 0.73
CA ILE A 938 5.78 32.27 2.07
C ILE A 938 6.91 31.87 3.02
N PRO A 939 6.92 32.37 4.28
CA PRO A 939 7.83 31.85 5.30
C PRO A 939 7.54 30.37 5.60
N ASP A 940 8.48 29.69 6.25
CA ASP A 940 8.39 28.26 6.54
C ASP A 940 7.59 27.99 7.81
N ASN A 941 7.75 28.85 8.81
CA ASN A 941 6.98 28.79 10.03
C ASN A 941 6.74 30.19 10.59
N ILE A 942 5.66 30.28 11.36
CA ILE A 942 5.28 31.48 12.09
C ILE A 942 4.87 31.04 13.47
N GLN A 943 5.44 31.70 14.46
CA GLN A 943 5.16 31.49 15.85
C GLN A 943 4.44 32.73 16.37
N GLU A 944 3.27 32.54 16.97
CA GLU A 944 2.48 33.65 17.51
C GLU A 944 3.02 34.11 18.88
N GLN A 945 3.59 33.20 19.67
CA GLN A 945 4.10 33.50 21.02
C GLN A 945 5.47 32.83 21.29
N PRO A 946 6.58 33.61 21.36
CA PRO A 946 6.66 35.02 21.02
C PRO A 946 6.54 35.21 19.49
N PRO A 947 6.09 36.37 18.99
CA PRO A 947 5.99 36.62 17.55
C PRO A 947 7.33 36.41 16.84
N ALA A 948 7.44 35.37 16.02
CA ALA A 948 8.62 35.08 15.23
C ALA A 948 8.24 34.53 13.86
N VAL A 949 8.91 35.02 12.81
CA VAL A 949 8.73 34.57 11.43
C VAL A 949 10.03 33.96 10.93
N ALA A 950 10.03 32.67 10.59
CA ALA A 950 11.16 32.07 9.89
C ALA A 950 11.06 32.41 8.41
N ALA A 951 11.75 33.48 8.02
CA ALA A 951 11.78 34.03 6.66
C ALA A 951 12.52 33.13 5.64
N ARG A 952 12.23 31.84 5.60
CA ARG A 952 12.78 30.87 4.64
C ARG A 952 11.66 30.13 3.90
N VAL A 953 11.91 29.61 2.71
CA VAL A 953 10.94 28.82 1.93
C VAL A 953 11.58 27.55 1.36
N SER A 954 10.81 26.47 1.31
CA SER A 954 11.16 25.20 0.65
C SER A 954 10.34 25.00 -0.63
N PRO A 955 10.76 24.12 -1.55
CA PRO A 955 9.98 23.80 -2.75
C PRO A 955 8.56 23.29 -2.43
N THR A 956 8.41 22.52 -1.34
CA THR A 956 7.10 22.05 -0.87
C THR A 956 6.21 23.20 -0.39
N ASN A 957 6.73 24.14 0.42
CA ASN A 957 5.94 25.29 0.89
C ASN A 957 5.55 26.22 -0.26
N LEU A 958 6.43 26.37 -1.26
CA LEU A 958 6.10 27.06 -2.50
C LEU A 958 4.93 26.37 -3.22
N GLY A 959 4.98 25.04 -3.35
CA GLY A 959 3.89 24.24 -3.91
C GLY A 959 2.56 24.44 -3.16
N PHE A 960 2.61 24.54 -1.82
CA PHE A 960 1.42 24.82 -1.01
C PHE A 960 0.89 26.24 -1.19
N LEU A 961 1.75 27.25 -1.32
CA LEU A 961 1.33 28.62 -1.64
C LEU A 961 0.55 28.67 -2.95
N LEU A 962 1.04 28.00 -4.01
CA LEU A 962 0.38 27.95 -5.31
C LEU A 962 -0.99 27.26 -5.24
N ASN A 963 -1.10 26.16 -4.52
CA ASN A 963 -2.37 25.46 -4.32
C ASN A 963 -3.34 26.30 -3.45
N ALA A 964 -2.85 26.90 -2.37
CA ALA A 964 -3.64 27.72 -1.46
C ALA A 964 -4.26 28.92 -2.17
N ARG A 965 -3.54 29.57 -3.10
CA ARG A 965 -4.08 30.68 -3.91
C ARG A 965 -5.19 30.25 -4.87
N GLN A 966 -5.06 29.08 -5.51
CA GLN A 966 -6.13 28.54 -6.33
C GLN A 966 -7.38 28.29 -5.50
N VAL A 967 -7.21 27.65 -4.34
CA VAL A 967 -8.29 27.41 -3.38
C VAL A 967 -8.90 28.74 -2.90
N ALA A 968 -8.09 29.74 -2.60
CA ALA A 968 -8.57 31.07 -2.22
C ALA A 968 -9.41 31.73 -3.32
N CYS A 969 -9.07 31.54 -4.59
CA CYS A 969 -9.90 31.99 -5.71
C CYS A 969 -11.23 31.22 -5.80
N GLU A 970 -11.22 29.90 -5.56
CA GLU A 970 -12.45 29.08 -5.50
C GLU A 970 -13.38 29.48 -4.35
N PHE A 971 -12.83 29.76 -3.16
CA PHE A 971 -13.60 30.19 -1.99
C PHE A 971 -14.03 31.67 -2.03
N GLY A 972 -13.56 32.43 -3.04
CA GLY A 972 -13.82 33.85 -3.16
C GLY A 972 -13.04 34.72 -2.17
N TYR A 973 -11.96 34.20 -1.59
CA TYR A 973 -11.00 34.96 -0.80
C TYR A 973 -10.03 35.77 -1.68
N LEU A 974 -9.89 35.42 -2.96
CA LEU A 974 -9.20 36.22 -3.97
C LEU A 974 -10.10 36.39 -5.20
N THR A 975 -10.04 37.57 -5.81
CA THR A 975 -10.57 37.77 -7.16
C THR A 975 -9.63 37.15 -8.21
N VAL A 976 -10.14 36.87 -9.42
CA VAL A 976 -9.33 36.31 -10.51
C VAL A 976 -8.12 37.21 -10.87
N PRO A 977 -8.25 38.56 -10.92
CA PRO A 977 -7.10 39.44 -11.11
C PRO A 977 -6.05 39.32 -9.98
N GLU A 978 -6.46 39.36 -8.71
CA GLU A 978 -5.53 39.22 -7.58
C GLU A 978 -4.80 37.87 -7.60
N PHE A 979 -5.54 36.79 -7.86
CA PHE A 979 -4.97 35.45 -8.03
C PHE A 979 -3.89 35.43 -9.12
N THR A 980 -4.18 36.03 -10.27
CA THR A 980 -3.28 36.06 -11.43
C THR A 980 -2.03 36.89 -11.12
N GLU A 981 -2.21 38.11 -10.62
CA GLU A 981 -1.11 39.03 -10.32
C GLU A 981 -0.16 38.46 -9.26
N GLN A 982 -0.70 37.99 -8.13
CA GLN A 982 0.11 37.42 -7.05
C GLN A 982 0.86 36.17 -7.51
N THR A 983 0.19 35.29 -8.28
CA THR A 983 0.81 34.06 -8.81
C THR A 983 1.92 34.37 -9.80
N LEU A 984 1.71 35.32 -10.72
CA LEU A 984 2.75 35.76 -11.65
C LEU A 984 3.95 36.37 -10.93
N ARG A 985 3.73 37.18 -9.88
CA ARG A 985 4.83 37.73 -9.07
C ARG A 985 5.64 36.63 -8.39
N THR A 986 4.98 35.64 -7.78
CA THR A 986 5.67 34.49 -7.18
C THR A 986 6.44 33.68 -8.23
N LEU A 987 5.84 33.39 -9.39
CA LEU A 987 6.53 32.65 -10.46
C LEU A 987 7.72 33.44 -11.02
N ALA A 988 7.61 34.76 -11.13
CA ALA A 988 8.71 35.63 -11.51
C ALA A 988 9.85 35.56 -10.48
N THR A 989 9.55 35.65 -9.17
CA THR A 989 10.54 35.46 -8.10
C THR A 989 11.18 34.08 -8.18
N VAL A 990 10.40 33.02 -8.33
CA VAL A 990 10.92 31.64 -8.42
C VAL A 990 11.80 31.45 -9.65
N SER A 991 11.46 32.11 -10.76
CA SER A 991 12.25 32.07 -11.99
C SER A 991 13.65 32.66 -11.79
N SER A 992 13.81 33.67 -10.92
CA SER A 992 15.10 34.32 -10.63
C SER A 992 15.95 33.60 -9.57
N LEU A 993 15.35 32.71 -8.75
CA LEU A 993 16.10 31.93 -7.76
C LEU A 993 17.20 31.09 -8.39
N ARG A 994 18.35 30.98 -7.71
CA ARG A 994 19.46 30.10 -8.08
C ARG A 994 18.98 28.64 -8.08
N LYS A 995 19.19 27.90 -9.17
CA LYS A 995 18.77 26.50 -9.33
C LYS A 995 19.98 25.59 -9.52
N HIS A 996 19.82 24.30 -9.23
CA HIS A 996 20.78 23.26 -9.58
C HIS A 996 20.16 22.35 -10.64
N ARG A 997 20.67 22.39 -11.88
CA ARG A 997 20.16 21.59 -13.01
C ARG A 997 18.63 21.71 -13.22
N GLY A 998 18.08 22.89 -12.99
CA GLY A 998 16.63 23.16 -13.07
C GLY A 998 15.85 22.94 -11.77
N HIS A 999 16.42 22.25 -10.78
CA HIS A 999 15.80 22.05 -9.47
C HIS A 999 16.03 23.23 -8.53
N LEU A 1000 15.03 23.53 -7.70
CA LEU A 1000 15.19 24.45 -6.57
C LEU A 1000 16.02 23.77 -5.47
N LEU A 1001 16.86 24.56 -4.80
CA LEU A 1001 17.53 24.18 -3.57
C LEU A 1001 16.52 24.14 -2.43
N ASN A 1002 16.83 23.40 -1.36
CA ASN A 1002 15.85 23.10 -0.33
C ASN A 1002 15.41 24.32 0.50
N TRP A 1003 16.26 25.33 0.64
CA TRP A 1003 15.97 26.52 1.45
C TRP A 1003 16.45 27.79 0.78
N TYR A 1004 15.58 28.79 0.73
CA TYR A 1004 15.90 30.17 0.36
C TYR A 1004 15.42 31.12 1.44
N ASP A 1005 16.17 32.18 1.71
CA ASP A 1005 15.69 33.31 2.47
C ASP A 1005 14.68 34.10 1.62
N THR A 1006 13.48 34.28 2.15
CA THR A 1006 12.34 34.90 1.44
C THR A 1006 12.52 36.40 1.22
N ARG A 1007 13.36 37.09 2.00
CA ARG A 1007 13.57 38.54 1.90
C ARG A 1007 14.72 38.86 0.95
N THR A 1008 15.78 38.07 0.99
CA THR A 1008 17.03 38.29 0.22
C THR A 1008 17.15 37.41 -1.02
N LEU A 1009 16.32 36.36 -1.15
CA LEU A 1009 16.35 35.35 -2.20
C LEU A 1009 17.64 34.51 -2.25
N GLN A 1010 18.50 34.65 -1.23
CA GLN A 1010 19.73 33.89 -1.13
C GLN A 1010 19.44 32.45 -0.66
N PRO A 1011 20.10 31.45 -1.25
CA PRO A 1011 19.95 30.08 -0.79
C PRO A 1011 20.60 29.91 0.59
N LEU A 1012 19.95 29.17 1.48
CA LEU A 1012 20.38 28.99 2.86
C LEU A 1012 21.10 27.64 3.03
N ALA A 1013 22.21 27.63 3.75
CA ALA A 1013 22.95 26.41 4.06
C ALA A 1013 22.15 25.49 5.00
N PRO A 1014 22.24 24.15 4.84
CA PRO A 1014 23.01 23.44 3.80
C PRO A 1014 22.36 23.53 2.42
N LEU A 1015 23.19 23.68 1.38
CA LEU A 1015 22.75 23.75 -0.01
C LEU A 1015 22.60 22.33 -0.57
N PHE A 1016 21.36 21.88 -0.76
CA PHE A 1016 21.06 20.59 -1.39
C PHE A 1016 19.74 20.63 -2.14
N VAL A 1017 19.51 19.64 -3.00
CA VAL A 1017 18.25 19.42 -3.72
C VAL A 1017 17.53 18.24 -3.07
N SER A 1018 16.22 18.38 -2.89
CA SER A 1018 15.34 17.30 -2.42
C SER A 1018 14.46 16.82 -3.57
N SER A 1019 14.58 15.55 -3.92
CA SER A 1019 13.77 14.91 -4.98
C SER A 1019 12.29 14.85 -4.58
N VAL A 1020 12.00 14.61 -3.29
CA VAL A 1020 10.64 14.61 -2.74
C VAL A 1020 10.01 15.99 -2.83
N ASP A 1021 10.71 17.04 -2.39
CA ASP A 1021 10.16 18.39 -2.42
C ASP A 1021 10.03 18.91 -3.86
N SER A 1022 10.94 18.53 -4.75
CA SER A 1022 10.81 18.79 -6.19
C SER A 1022 9.57 18.10 -6.78
N GLY A 1023 9.30 16.86 -6.38
CA GLY A 1023 8.11 16.11 -6.80
C GLY A 1023 6.81 16.76 -6.32
N ASN A 1024 6.76 17.20 -5.06
CA ASN A 1024 5.61 17.94 -4.52
C ASN A 1024 5.36 19.24 -5.28
N LEU A 1025 6.43 20.01 -5.55
CA LEU A 1025 6.32 21.24 -6.34
C LEU A 1025 5.81 20.96 -7.75
N LEU A 1026 6.30 19.91 -8.42
CA LEU A 1026 5.85 19.52 -9.75
C LEU A 1026 4.35 19.18 -9.76
N ALA A 1027 3.88 18.41 -8.77
CA ALA A 1027 2.46 18.09 -8.62
C ALA A 1027 1.60 19.34 -8.39
N SER A 1028 2.08 20.29 -7.59
CA SER A 1028 1.42 21.59 -7.40
C SER A 1028 1.41 22.43 -8.68
N LEU A 1029 2.48 22.42 -9.47
CA LEU A 1029 2.53 23.13 -10.76
C LEU A 1029 1.56 22.54 -11.79
N TRP A 1030 1.43 21.21 -11.84
CA TRP A 1030 0.40 20.56 -12.67
C TRP A 1030 -1.02 20.91 -12.21
N THR A 1031 -1.25 20.90 -10.90
CA THR A 1031 -2.53 21.36 -10.33
C THR A 1031 -2.81 22.81 -10.75
N LEU A 1032 -1.82 23.71 -10.61
CA LEU A 1032 -1.94 25.10 -11.02
C LEU A 1032 -2.25 25.27 -12.50
N GLN A 1033 -1.57 24.51 -13.37
CA GLN A 1033 -1.84 24.55 -14.80
C GLN A 1033 -3.28 24.15 -15.11
N GLN A 1034 -3.75 23.02 -14.56
CA GLN A 1034 -5.12 22.55 -14.80
C GLN A 1034 -6.17 23.48 -14.18
N GLY A 1035 -5.93 23.99 -12.96
CA GLY A 1035 -6.80 24.96 -12.30
C GLY A 1035 -6.92 26.27 -13.08
N CYS A 1036 -5.82 26.78 -13.66
CA CYS A 1036 -5.86 27.94 -14.55
C CYS A 1036 -6.66 27.66 -15.83
N LEU A 1037 -6.47 26.49 -16.46
CA LEU A 1037 -7.24 26.09 -17.66
C LEU A 1037 -8.73 25.93 -17.37
N GLU A 1038 -9.08 25.40 -16.20
CA GLU A 1038 -10.48 25.33 -15.75
C GLU A 1038 -11.05 26.72 -15.47
N ARG A 1039 -10.28 27.61 -14.82
CA ARG A 1039 -10.69 29.00 -14.53
C ARG A 1039 -11.04 29.78 -15.79
N LEU A 1040 -10.32 29.54 -16.90
CA LEU A 1040 -10.62 30.15 -18.21
C LEU A 1040 -12.04 29.82 -18.71
N ARG A 1041 -12.60 28.67 -18.32
CA ARG A 1041 -13.94 28.21 -18.72
C ARG A 1041 -15.06 28.72 -17.81
N GLN A 1042 -14.72 29.46 -16.76
CA GLN A 1042 -15.68 29.98 -15.79
C GLN A 1042 -15.80 31.52 -15.91
N PRO A 1043 -16.89 32.12 -15.40
CA PRO A 1043 -17.03 33.58 -15.36
C PRO A 1043 -16.05 34.24 -14.41
N ILE A 1044 -15.70 35.50 -14.68
CA ILE A 1044 -14.77 36.29 -13.84
C ILE A 1044 -15.38 36.69 -12.49
N LEU A 1045 -16.69 36.98 -12.46
CA LEU A 1045 -17.45 37.26 -11.25
C LEU A 1045 -18.36 36.07 -10.94
N GLN A 1046 -18.18 35.48 -9.75
CA GLN A 1046 -18.92 34.30 -9.33
C GLN A 1046 -19.48 34.49 -7.92
N LYS A 1047 -20.56 33.77 -7.60
CA LYS A 1047 -21.22 33.85 -6.30
C LYS A 1047 -20.30 33.50 -5.12
N CYS A 1048 -19.25 32.71 -5.34
CA CYS A 1048 -18.26 32.40 -4.31
C CYS A 1048 -17.61 33.65 -3.70
N LEU A 1049 -17.47 34.75 -4.44
CA LEU A 1049 -16.96 36.03 -3.93
C LEU A 1049 -17.82 36.59 -2.79
N ALA A 1050 -19.15 36.47 -2.91
CA ALA A 1050 -20.05 36.86 -1.84
C ALA A 1050 -19.94 35.91 -0.64
N GLU A 1051 -19.82 34.61 -0.88
CA GLU A 1051 -19.65 33.63 0.19
C GLU A 1051 -18.32 33.82 0.94
N GLY A 1052 -17.24 34.16 0.24
CA GLY A 1052 -15.93 34.46 0.84
C GLY A 1052 -15.96 35.73 1.69
N LEU A 1053 -16.70 36.76 1.27
CA LEU A 1053 -16.97 37.93 2.11
C LEU A 1053 -17.78 37.56 3.36
N LEU A 1054 -18.83 36.75 3.21
CA LEU A 1054 -19.64 36.27 4.35
C LEU A 1054 -18.80 35.45 5.34
N ASP A 1055 -17.82 34.67 4.89
CA ASP A 1055 -16.91 33.95 5.79
C ASP A 1055 -16.11 34.91 6.68
N ASN A 1056 -15.56 35.99 6.11
CA ASN A 1056 -14.88 37.03 6.89
C ASN A 1056 -15.82 37.71 7.90
N LEU A 1057 -17.05 38.03 7.48
CA LEU A 1057 -18.05 38.62 8.37
C LEU A 1057 -18.46 37.67 9.51
N ARG A 1058 -18.59 36.36 9.25
CA ARG A 1058 -18.86 35.35 10.28
C ARG A 1058 -17.75 35.28 11.33
N VAL A 1059 -16.49 35.38 10.91
CA VAL A 1059 -15.36 35.47 11.84
C VAL A 1059 -15.49 36.71 12.71
N LEU A 1060 -15.78 37.88 12.13
CA LEU A 1060 -15.98 39.12 12.89
C LEU A 1060 -17.14 39.02 13.89
N VAL A 1061 -18.25 38.36 13.54
CA VAL A 1061 -19.34 38.08 14.49
C VAL A 1061 -18.86 37.17 15.63
N SER A 1062 -18.09 36.12 15.32
CA SER A 1062 -17.56 35.20 16.34
C SER A 1062 -16.58 35.87 17.32
N LEU A 1063 -15.84 36.88 16.86
CA LEU A 1063 -14.95 37.72 17.66
C LEU A 1063 -15.70 38.82 18.44
N GLY A 1064 -17.03 38.91 18.30
CA GLY A 1064 -17.84 39.98 18.90
C GLY A 1064 -17.62 41.36 18.28
N ALA A 1065 -16.96 41.44 17.13
CA ALA A 1065 -16.60 42.66 16.42
C ALA A 1065 -17.70 43.16 15.47
N PHE A 1066 -18.65 42.30 15.10
CA PHE A 1066 -19.72 42.61 14.13
C PHE A 1066 -21.11 42.19 14.65
N PRO A 1067 -22.19 42.98 14.41
CA PRO A 1067 -23.54 42.61 14.85
C PRO A 1067 -24.11 41.43 14.06
N GLY A 1068 -24.61 40.41 14.76
CA GLY A 1068 -25.23 39.23 14.13
C GLY A 1068 -26.45 39.55 13.25
N ASP A 1069 -27.25 40.56 13.62
CA ASP A 1069 -28.42 40.98 12.84
C ASP A 1069 -28.02 41.51 11.45
N TRP A 1070 -26.90 42.23 11.35
CA TRP A 1070 -26.37 42.74 10.09
C TRP A 1070 -25.82 41.63 9.21
N LEU A 1071 -25.17 40.61 9.81
CA LEU A 1071 -24.76 39.42 9.08
C LEU A 1071 -25.99 38.73 8.46
N SER A 1072 -27.09 38.61 9.19
CA SER A 1072 -28.31 37.98 8.69
C SER A 1072 -28.94 38.72 7.49
N ILE A 1073 -28.80 40.05 7.43
CA ILE A 1073 -29.23 40.88 6.31
C ILE A 1073 -28.31 40.63 5.10
N CYS A 1074 -26.98 40.70 5.31
CA CYS A 1074 -26.00 40.44 4.25
C CYS A 1074 -26.16 39.03 3.68
N GLU A 1075 -26.33 38.02 4.54
CA GLU A 1075 -26.58 36.64 4.12
C GLU A 1075 -27.87 36.52 3.31
N ARG A 1076 -28.94 37.23 3.68
CA ARG A 1076 -30.19 37.20 2.92
C ARG A 1076 -30.03 37.80 1.53
N GLU A 1077 -29.39 38.96 1.43
CA GLU A 1077 -29.21 39.70 0.18
C GLU A 1077 -28.23 38.99 -0.76
N MET A 1078 -27.09 38.55 -0.24
CA MET A 1078 -26.04 37.85 -0.99
C MET A 1078 -26.42 36.42 -1.40
N ASN A 1079 -27.46 35.84 -0.80
CA ASN A 1079 -27.98 34.54 -1.23
C ASN A 1079 -28.94 34.62 -2.43
N THR A 1080 -29.40 35.82 -2.82
CA THR A 1080 -30.28 36.01 -3.98
C THR A 1080 -29.54 35.94 -5.32
N GLU A 1081 -30.29 35.88 -6.43
CA GLU A 1081 -29.71 35.99 -7.78
C GLU A 1081 -29.05 37.36 -8.04
N ASN A 1082 -29.37 38.37 -7.21
CA ASN A 1082 -28.82 39.73 -7.29
C ASN A 1082 -27.62 39.97 -6.36
N TRP A 1083 -26.96 38.89 -5.90
CA TRP A 1083 -25.85 38.96 -4.93
C TRP A 1083 -24.79 40.02 -5.27
N LEU A 1084 -24.47 40.17 -6.56
CA LEU A 1084 -23.46 41.11 -7.03
C LEU A 1084 -23.92 42.56 -6.83
N GLN A 1085 -25.18 42.86 -7.16
CA GLN A 1085 -25.75 44.20 -6.98
C GLN A 1085 -25.76 44.59 -5.50
N SER A 1086 -26.19 43.69 -4.63
CA SER A 1086 -26.19 43.91 -3.17
C SER A 1086 -24.78 44.15 -2.62
N LEU A 1087 -23.76 43.50 -3.17
CA LEU A 1087 -22.36 43.70 -2.78
C LEU A 1087 -21.81 45.03 -3.33
N LEU A 1088 -22.12 45.38 -4.58
CA LEU A 1088 -21.69 46.64 -5.21
C LEU A 1088 -22.32 47.86 -4.51
N ASP A 1089 -23.57 47.75 -4.08
CA ASP A 1089 -24.32 48.81 -3.39
C ASP A 1089 -23.94 48.92 -1.89
N LEU A 1090 -23.15 47.98 -1.35
CA LEU A 1090 -22.73 47.99 0.05
C LEU A 1090 -21.84 49.22 0.32
N PRO A 1091 -22.28 50.17 1.17
CA PRO A 1091 -21.51 51.39 1.41
C PRO A 1091 -20.33 51.11 2.33
N GLU A 1092 -19.16 51.69 2.04
CA GLU A 1092 -17.93 51.49 2.83
C GLU A 1092 -18.10 51.95 4.30
N SER A 1093 -18.98 52.92 4.54
CA SER A 1093 -19.33 53.42 5.88
C SER A 1093 -19.98 52.36 6.79
N THR A 1094 -20.40 51.23 6.23
CA THR A 1094 -20.86 50.06 7.00
C THR A 1094 -19.76 49.52 7.91
N PHE A 1095 -18.50 49.60 7.50
CA PHE A 1095 -17.35 49.09 8.27
C PHE A 1095 -16.78 50.10 9.28
N ASP A 1096 -17.20 51.37 9.25
CA ASP A 1096 -16.72 52.39 10.19
C ASP A 1096 -17.25 52.16 11.61
N ARG A 1097 -18.47 51.63 11.75
CA ARG A 1097 -19.03 51.23 13.07
C ARG A 1097 -18.34 49.98 13.64
N VAL A 1098 -17.84 49.10 12.79
CA VAL A 1098 -17.11 47.87 13.15
C VAL A 1098 -15.75 48.23 13.75
N ARG A 1099 -15.04 49.18 13.13
CA ARG A 1099 -13.76 49.71 13.64
C ARG A 1099 -13.88 50.29 15.05
N ALA A 1100 -14.98 50.98 15.36
CA ALA A 1100 -15.21 51.54 16.69
C ALA A 1100 -15.42 50.47 17.79
N PHE A 1101 -16.06 49.34 17.45
CA PHE A 1101 -16.42 48.27 18.39
C PHE A 1101 -15.23 47.37 18.78
N ILE A 1102 -14.29 47.13 17.85
CA ILE A 1102 -13.12 46.25 18.05
C ILE A 1102 -12.16 46.77 19.13
N SER A 1103 -12.09 48.09 19.31
CA SER A 1103 -11.25 48.77 20.31
C SER A 1103 -11.47 48.28 21.75
N ASN A 1104 -12.60 47.62 22.02
CA ASN A 1104 -12.99 47.10 23.33
C ASN A 1104 -12.93 45.57 23.47
N SER A 1105 -12.45 44.83 22.45
CA SER A 1105 -12.43 43.36 22.44
C SER A 1105 -11.10 42.77 22.96
N THR A 1106 -11.15 41.54 23.48
CA THR A 1106 -9.98 40.82 24.02
C THR A 1106 -9.00 40.29 22.96
N ASP A 1107 -9.39 40.23 21.68
CA ASP A 1107 -8.54 39.80 20.54
C ASP A 1107 -8.55 40.85 19.42
N ALA A 1108 -8.16 42.08 19.79
CA ALA A 1108 -8.26 43.25 18.91
C ALA A 1108 -7.42 43.10 17.63
N ALA A 1109 -6.26 42.43 17.67
CA ALA A 1109 -5.37 42.29 16.52
C ALA A 1109 -6.00 41.45 15.39
N SER A 1110 -6.56 40.27 15.73
CA SER A 1110 -7.26 39.43 14.76
C SER A 1110 -8.53 40.12 14.23
N GLY A 1111 -9.28 40.80 15.11
CA GLY A 1111 -10.46 41.57 14.70
C GLY A 1111 -10.13 42.70 13.71
N HIS A 1112 -9.01 43.41 13.92
CA HIS A 1112 -8.55 44.44 13.00
C HIS A 1112 -8.17 43.88 11.62
N TRP A 1113 -7.44 42.76 11.58
CA TRP A 1113 -7.04 42.12 10.33
C TRP A 1113 -8.25 41.69 9.48
N PHE A 1114 -9.19 40.94 10.07
CA PHE A 1114 -10.38 40.45 9.35
C PHE A 1114 -11.30 41.60 8.89
N THR A 1115 -11.31 42.73 9.60
CA THR A 1115 -12.06 43.92 9.18
C THR A 1115 -11.41 44.55 7.96
N GLN A 1116 -10.09 44.71 7.97
CA GLN A 1116 -9.35 45.26 6.84
C GLN A 1116 -9.46 44.33 5.62
N GLU A 1117 -9.41 43.02 5.84
CA GLU A 1117 -9.59 42.03 4.79
C GLU A 1117 -10.99 42.10 4.17
N ALA A 1118 -12.05 42.19 4.99
CA ALA A 1118 -13.42 42.34 4.48
C ALA A 1118 -13.60 43.61 3.62
N ILE A 1119 -13.02 44.75 4.05
CA ILE A 1119 -13.02 45.99 3.26
C ILE A 1119 -12.28 45.79 1.94
N SER A 1120 -11.08 45.20 2.00
CA SER A 1120 -10.23 44.95 0.82
C SER A 1120 -10.94 44.03 -0.19
N ARG A 1121 -11.67 43.02 0.28
CA ARG A 1121 -12.48 42.15 -0.59
C ARG A 1121 -13.62 42.90 -1.29
N VAL A 1122 -14.36 43.76 -0.58
CA VAL A 1122 -15.41 44.58 -1.20
C VAL A 1122 -14.81 45.49 -2.28
N GLN A 1123 -13.67 46.13 -1.99
CA GLN A 1123 -12.98 47.01 -2.94
C GLN A 1123 -12.48 46.23 -4.17
N ALA A 1124 -11.79 45.11 -3.96
CA ALA A 1124 -11.28 44.26 -5.03
C ALA A 1124 -12.40 43.74 -5.94
N ILE A 1125 -13.57 43.37 -5.38
CA ILE A 1125 -14.73 42.94 -6.17
C ILE A 1125 -15.31 44.12 -6.96
N LYS A 1126 -15.46 45.30 -6.36
CA LYS A 1126 -15.92 46.51 -7.07
C LYS A 1126 -14.98 46.91 -8.20
N GLU A 1127 -13.68 46.85 -7.98
CA GLU A 1127 -12.67 47.13 -8.99
C GLU A 1127 -12.67 46.09 -10.10
N THR A 1128 -12.78 44.80 -9.77
CA THR A 1128 -12.91 43.72 -10.76
C THR A 1128 -14.16 43.93 -11.63
N ALA A 1129 -15.30 44.26 -11.02
CA ALA A 1129 -16.52 44.57 -11.76
C ALA A 1129 -16.34 45.80 -12.65
N ARG A 1130 -15.72 46.87 -12.16
CA ARG A 1130 -15.46 48.09 -12.95
C ARG A 1130 -14.56 47.82 -14.16
N ASN A 1131 -13.47 47.08 -13.97
CA ASN A 1131 -12.44 46.92 -14.99
C ASN A 1131 -12.81 45.88 -16.05
N TYR A 1132 -13.51 44.81 -15.66
CA TYR A 1132 -13.73 43.65 -16.52
C TYR A 1132 -15.20 43.39 -16.86
N ALA A 1133 -16.14 43.97 -16.12
CA ALA A 1133 -17.55 43.78 -16.37
C ALA A 1133 -18.39 45.02 -15.97
N PRO A 1134 -18.05 46.23 -16.49
CA PRO A 1134 -18.62 47.50 -16.04
C PRO A 1134 -20.14 47.55 -16.18
N TRP A 1135 -20.72 46.79 -17.11
CA TRP A 1135 -22.17 46.68 -17.30
C TRP A 1135 -22.94 46.10 -16.09
N PHE A 1136 -22.26 45.55 -15.08
CA PHE A 1136 -22.87 45.20 -13.79
C PHE A 1136 -22.96 46.36 -12.80
N LEU A 1137 -22.31 47.50 -13.08
CA LEU A 1137 -22.35 48.65 -12.19
C LEU A 1137 -23.76 49.29 -12.17
N PRO A 1138 -24.17 49.87 -11.02
CA PRO A 1138 -25.51 50.45 -10.87
C PRO A 1138 -25.83 51.52 -11.93
N GLU A 1139 -24.83 52.27 -12.38
CA GLU A 1139 -24.98 53.32 -13.39
C GLU A 1139 -25.38 52.81 -14.79
N PHE A 1140 -25.12 51.54 -15.10
CA PHE A 1140 -25.52 50.90 -16.36
C PHE A 1140 -26.78 50.03 -16.21
N ALA A 1141 -27.43 50.02 -15.04
CA ALA A 1141 -28.60 49.18 -14.79
C ALA A 1141 -29.74 49.40 -15.80
N ALA A 1142 -29.91 50.61 -16.33
CA ALA A 1142 -30.89 50.93 -17.35
C ALA A 1142 -30.64 50.20 -18.69
N LEU A 1143 -29.37 49.97 -19.04
CA LEU A 1143 -28.97 49.28 -20.28
C LEU A 1143 -29.11 47.76 -20.17
N ARG A 1144 -29.24 47.21 -18.96
CA ARG A 1144 -29.27 45.76 -18.73
C ARG A 1144 -30.48 45.06 -19.36
N ASN A 1145 -31.60 45.78 -19.52
CA ASN A 1145 -32.84 45.29 -20.14
C ASN A 1145 -33.06 45.81 -21.56
N ASP A 1146 -32.09 46.53 -22.13
CA ASP A 1146 -32.21 47.07 -23.48
C ASP A 1146 -32.24 45.93 -24.53
N ARG A 1147 -33.15 46.01 -25.51
CA ARG A 1147 -33.35 44.95 -26.51
C ARG A 1147 -32.22 44.87 -27.54
N PHE A 1148 -31.50 45.97 -27.75
CA PHE A 1148 -30.42 46.07 -28.73
C PHE A 1148 -29.07 45.65 -28.13
N VAL A 1149 -28.80 46.05 -26.88
CA VAL A 1149 -27.57 45.69 -26.16
C VAL A 1149 -27.67 44.31 -25.48
N ASN A 1150 -28.84 43.98 -24.89
CA ASN A 1150 -29.23 42.69 -24.30
C ASN A 1150 -28.15 42.03 -23.40
N LEU A 1151 -27.78 42.72 -22.33
CA LEU A 1151 -26.66 42.34 -21.46
C LEU A 1151 -26.92 41.08 -20.59
N LYS A 1152 -28.16 40.60 -20.49
CA LYS A 1152 -28.52 39.43 -19.65
C LYS A 1152 -27.92 38.10 -20.11
N LEU A 1153 -27.57 37.96 -21.39
CA LEU A 1153 -26.91 36.76 -21.92
C LEU A 1153 -25.46 36.61 -21.43
N MET A 1154 -24.94 37.61 -20.69
CA MET A 1154 -23.53 37.76 -20.34
C MET A 1154 -23.20 37.39 -18.90
N ASP A 1155 -24.22 37.08 -18.08
CA ASP A 1155 -24.10 36.78 -16.66
C ASP A 1155 -23.27 35.51 -16.36
N ASN A 1156 -23.04 34.66 -17.38
CA ASN A 1156 -22.27 33.42 -17.28
C ASN A 1156 -21.20 33.27 -18.39
N LEU A 1157 -20.67 34.37 -18.91
CA LEU A 1157 -19.66 34.31 -19.97
C LEU A 1157 -18.31 33.80 -19.41
N ALA A 1158 -17.78 32.73 -20.00
CA ALA A 1158 -16.46 32.20 -19.66
C ALA A 1158 -15.35 33.23 -19.95
N LEU A 1159 -14.33 33.29 -19.09
CA LEU A 1159 -13.23 34.25 -19.18
C LEU A 1159 -12.52 34.22 -20.54
N GLU A 1160 -12.32 33.04 -21.12
CA GLU A 1160 -11.70 32.87 -22.45
C GLU A 1160 -12.48 33.54 -23.59
N ARG A 1161 -13.79 33.80 -23.39
CA ARG A 1161 -14.67 34.42 -24.40
C ARG A 1161 -14.89 35.92 -24.19
N VAL A 1162 -14.39 36.48 -23.08
CA VAL A 1162 -14.58 37.89 -22.72
C VAL A 1162 -13.97 38.84 -23.78
N PRO A 1163 -12.75 38.63 -24.32
CA PRO A 1163 -12.17 39.52 -25.32
C PRO A 1163 -13.03 39.63 -26.60
N ASP A 1164 -13.34 38.50 -27.23
CA ASP A 1164 -14.21 38.43 -28.42
C ASP A 1164 -15.58 39.05 -28.18
N PHE A 1165 -16.09 38.91 -26.97
CA PHE A 1165 -17.35 39.48 -26.58
C PHE A 1165 -17.27 41.01 -26.44
N SER A 1166 -16.23 41.53 -25.78
CA SER A 1166 -16.01 42.97 -25.61
C SER A 1166 -15.92 43.68 -26.96
N ASP A 1167 -15.22 43.08 -27.94
CA ASP A 1167 -15.14 43.62 -29.31
C ASP A 1167 -16.51 43.66 -29.99
N LYS A 1168 -17.32 42.61 -29.83
CA LYS A 1168 -18.68 42.57 -30.37
C LYS A 1168 -19.61 43.57 -29.68
N LEU A 1169 -19.46 43.75 -28.37
CA LEU A 1169 -20.23 44.72 -27.60
C LEU A 1169 -19.88 46.15 -28.02
N SER A 1170 -18.60 46.46 -28.17
CA SER A 1170 -18.15 47.78 -28.68
C SER A 1170 -18.79 48.08 -30.03
N ASN A 1171 -18.70 47.15 -30.99
CA ASN A 1171 -19.32 47.32 -32.30
C ASN A 1171 -20.85 47.54 -32.23
N ARG A 1172 -21.55 46.82 -31.34
CA ARG A 1172 -23.00 46.99 -31.15
C ARG A 1172 -23.34 48.36 -30.56
N ILE A 1173 -22.55 48.83 -29.61
CA ILE A 1173 -22.71 50.16 -29.00
C ILE A 1173 -22.45 51.24 -30.05
N ASP A 1174 -21.39 51.11 -30.86
CA ASP A 1174 -21.10 52.06 -31.94
C ASP A 1174 -22.25 52.13 -32.95
N VAL A 1175 -22.80 50.98 -33.36
CA VAL A 1175 -23.98 50.92 -34.22
C VAL A 1175 -25.21 51.55 -33.56
N ALA A 1176 -25.43 51.32 -32.26
CA ALA A 1176 -26.55 51.89 -31.51
C ALA A 1176 -26.44 53.41 -31.34
N ILE A 1177 -25.23 53.96 -31.23
CA ILE A 1177 -24.98 55.40 -31.14
C ILE A 1177 -25.19 56.09 -32.50
N HIS A 1178 -24.99 55.37 -33.60
CA HIS A 1178 -25.12 55.88 -34.97
C HIS A 1178 -26.49 55.61 -35.64
N LEU A 1179 -27.38 54.86 -34.98
CA LEU A 1179 -28.79 54.68 -35.32
C LEU A 1179 -29.67 55.68 -34.56
#